data_AF-A0A929AK71-F1
#
_entry.id   AF-A0A929AK71-F1
#
_cell.length_a   1.000
_cell.length_b   1.000
_cell.length_c   1.000
_cell.angle_alpha   90.00
_cell.angle_beta   90.00
_cell.angle_gamma   90.00
#
_symmetry.space_group_name_H-M   'P 1'
#
loop_
_entity.id
_entity.type
_entity.pdbx_description
1 polymer ?
#
loop_
_entity_poly.entity_id
_entity_poly.type
_entity_poly.pdbx_seq_one_letter_code
_entity_poly.pdbx_strand_id
1 'polypeptide(L)'
;MVRELERKHLNGDFPETAPAANPVFFRTYSRRTTTGRESWAEVCDRTIRGLSELGKLTPEETALLDQMMRQLKSLPSGRWMWVGGTDWIERPENFSGAYNCTSTNVVDWRSFGLMMDLAMMGCGTGAVLEPKYINQLPSIRNRLNVVVQGELGSTPPENRREKTEVKIEGNQVTIYVGDSRQGWVKSYQTLLELSTNEHFSGEVQVSVDINDVRAAGEPLKGFGGVANPVKLPELYQNCAAILNKAVGRQLNSVECCILIDEAAVVVVAGNVRRSAGMRQGTSSDEVFANAKDNLWQQNEAGNWRIDPERDALRMANHTRVFHHKPSLQDCIDAVRKQYYSGEGAIQWAGEAIARANYDLLPTLELKRDFLKAYEQKNAKEWLHLHYPNLPTDELDHRLARLGLNPCVTGDTWVHTEFGPRQVKDLIGQQHGTYVNGELFSTTAEGFFYTGDRPVFTLSTKEGFSLRLTGNHQILRVSAQTQKHQYTEWVAAEHLKPGDRICLHNHREIQPWHGVGTFEEGWLLGSLVGDGTLAETAWKDQTILRFWGCWCPEFTSGQGSNPKGDSQTEIAEYAIATLQKNVSCGANLGGHYHRQHNLHQVASSGLAKLAAQFNIHRGQKVVTPEVEQASYEFYRGLLQGLFDADGSVQGTQNKGISVRLAQSNLELLQAVQRMLLRLGIVSTVYQNRRMAGYRLMPDTNRDMAPYFCKAQHELVIANDNLTYFRDIVDFRQPEKHQKLGNLLNGYKRKLNRERFVVTVQSVSPGSIESVYDCTVPGPSRFDANGIVAHNCGEIIGSDFHCNLAEIHLNQIDPHNYQEQENAFSAGALSVAALLNHKFLEPRYQYSRELDPIVGVSFTGLFDFFVNAFGVDWLRWWEEGRPETLQGLQFKEQEKDYLTRWRDIVHRVVWEYCDRQGIKRPNRCTTVQPSGTKSLLTSASPGWHPPKAQRFIRRITFRKNDPVALACLDYGYNVTPSQSDKDENGHLLNDPFLEACSEWLVEIPVAVPWADLPGADEIDISQFSALAQMDFSLQVQRWYVTHNTSSTWELRSHEVEPLAQRIYEAIQNDEGYISAALLARFDDHQSFPRLPFEPVDKLTYEQLMQDVQVRRKTEDFRAALSKYDSGELIEAGPSGCDSDKCMLPEQQPTS
;
A
#
# COMPACT_ATOMS: atom_id res chain seq x y z
N MET A 1 -23.78 -49.17 -13.43
CA MET A 1 -22.92 -49.07 -14.63
C MET A 1 -21.94 -47.96 -14.37
N VAL A 2 -20.64 -48.25 -14.38
CA VAL A 2 -19.60 -47.26 -14.18
C VAL A 2 -19.47 -46.47 -15.48
N ARG A 3 -19.70 -45.15 -15.44
CA ARG A 3 -19.15 -44.25 -16.46
C ARG A 3 -17.78 -43.85 -15.95
N GLU A 4 -16.76 -44.52 -16.47
CA GLU A 4 -15.41 -43.97 -16.44
C GLU A 4 -15.47 -42.62 -17.17
N LEU A 5 -15.25 -41.54 -16.43
CA LEU A 5 -14.90 -40.26 -17.04
C LEU A 5 -13.53 -40.45 -17.66
N GLU A 6 -13.49 -40.58 -18.98
CA GLU A 6 -12.27 -40.57 -19.77
C GLU A 6 -11.48 -39.30 -19.42
N ARG A 7 -10.48 -39.43 -18.55
CA ARG A 7 -9.43 -38.41 -18.39
C ARG A 7 -8.69 -38.37 -19.73
N LYS A 8 -9.13 -37.49 -20.64
CA LYS A 8 -8.37 -37.09 -21.82
C LYS A 8 -6.94 -36.81 -21.37
N HIS A 9 -5.97 -37.35 -22.11
CA HIS A 9 -4.57 -36.98 -21.92
C HIS A 9 -4.46 -35.45 -22.01
N LEU A 10 -3.83 -34.83 -21.00
CA LEU A 10 -3.68 -33.37 -20.92
C LEU A 10 -2.92 -32.85 -22.14
N ASN A 11 -3.47 -31.82 -22.78
CA ASN A 11 -2.95 -31.25 -24.03
C ASN A 11 -1.73 -30.32 -23.84
N GLY A 12 -1.28 -30.14 -22.60
CA GLY A 12 -0.13 -29.29 -22.24
C GLY A 12 0.18 -29.36 -20.74
N ASP A 13 1.12 -28.52 -20.31
CA ASP A 13 1.73 -28.56 -18.97
C ASP A 13 0.79 -28.19 -17.79
N PHE A 14 -0.37 -27.58 -18.06
CA PHE A 14 -1.30 -27.07 -17.03
C PHE A 14 -2.76 -27.47 -17.32
N PRO A 15 -3.67 -27.50 -16.32
CA PRO A 15 -5.08 -27.82 -16.52
C PRO A 15 -5.76 -26.82 -17.47
N GLU A 16 -6.64 -27.31 -18.36
CA GLU A 16 -7.45 -26.44 -19.25
C GLU A 16 -8.37 -25.50 -18.45
N THR A 17 -8.78 -25.91 -17.24
CA THR A 17 -9.53 -25.10 -16.28
C THR A 17 -8.68 -24.01 -15.59
N ALA A 18 -7.38 -23.91 -15.88
CA ALA A 18 -6.47 -22.93 -15.32
C ALA A 18 -5.87 -22.01 -16.41
N PRO A 19 -6.69 -21.20 -17.11
CA PRO A 19 -6.25 -20.42 -18.27
C PRO A 19 -5.20 -19.35 -17.94
N ALA A 20 -5.08 -18.93 -16.68
CA ALA A 20 -4.02 -18.04 -16.21
C ALA A 20 -2.65 -18.74 -15.99
N ALA A 21 -2.58 -20.07 -15.98
CA ALA A 21 -1.40 -20.81 -15.55
C ALA A 21 -0.16 -20.53 -16.42
N ASN A 22 -0.29 -20.60 -17.75
CA ASN A 22 0.80 -20.32 -18.70
C ASN A 22 1.43 -18.92 -18.51
N PRO A 23 0.66 -17.81 -18.61
CA PRO A 23 1.24 -16.47 -18.44
C PRO A 23 1.87 -16.26 -17.07
N VAL A 24 1.30 -16.83 -16.01
CA VAL A 24 1.86 -16.75 -14.65
C VAL A 24 3.14 -17.57 -14.51
N PHE A 25 3.19 -18.78 -15.05
CA PHE A 25 4.38 -19.63 -15.01
C PHE A 25 5.57 -18.98 -15.73
N PHE A 26 5.38 -18.53 -16.98
CA PHE A 26 6.48 -18.04 -17.81
C PHE A 26 7.06 -16.69 -17.34
N ARG A 27 6.27 -15.84 -16.66
CA ARG A 27 6.75 -14.58 -16.04
C ARG A 27 7.38 -14.77 -14.65
N THR A 28 7.11 -15.89 -13.98
CA THR A 28 7.40 -16.04 -12.54
C THR A 28 8.41 -17.14 -12.22
N TYR A 29 8.25 -18.34 -12.78
CA TYR A 29 8.99 -19.53 -12.34
C TYR A 29 9.95 -20.10 -13.40
N SER A 30 9.63 -19.92 -14.68
CA SER A 30 10.50 -20.26 -15.80
C SER A 30 11.71 -19.33 -15.86
N ARG A 31 12.92 -19.86 -15.63
CA ARG A 31 14.16 -19.13 -15.89
C ARG A 31 14.53 -19.16 -17.37
N ARG A 32 15.38 -18.22 -17.78
CA ARG A 32 16.01 -18.14 -19.10
C ARG A 32 17.40 -18.76 -19.04
N THR A 33 17.61 -19.78 -19.85
CA THR A 33 18.88 -20.49 -20.02
C THR A 33 19.52 -20.09 -21.36
N THR A 34 20.72 -20.62 -21.64
CA THR A 34 21.37 -20.46 -22.95
C THR A 34 20.58 -21.08 -24.11
N THR A 35 19.64 -21.98 -23.83
CA THR A 35 18.75 -22.64 -24.80
C THR A 35 17.34 -22.05 -24.83
N GLY A 36 17.07 -20.97 -24.10
CA GLY A 36 15.75 -20.33 -23.98
C GLY A 36 15.09 -20.55 -22.61
N ARG A 37 13.78 -20.29 -22.51
CA ARG A 37 13.02 -20.43 -21.26
C ARG A 37 12.70 -21.88 -20.88
N GLU A 38 12.85 -22.20 -19.60
CA GLU A 38 12.48 -23.48 -18.99
C GLU A 38 10.98 -23.78 -19.18
N SER A 39 10.66 -25.02 -19.56
CA SER A 39 9.29 -25.57 -19.47
C SER A 39 8.92 -25.92 -18.03
N TRP A 40 7.64 -26.27 -17.83
CA TRP A 40 7.19 -26.86 -16.58
C TRP A 40 8.00 -28.11 -16.21
N ALA A 41 8.26 -28.99 -17.18
CA ALA A 41 9.06 -30.18 -16.98
C ALA A 41 10.50 -29.85 -16.54
N GLU A 42 11.17 -28.90 -17.18
CA GLU A 42 12.54 -28.49 -16.81
C GLU A 42 12.60 -27.84 -15.41
N VAL A 43 11.58 -27.06 -15.02
CA VAL A 43 11.46 -26.54 -13.64
C VAL A 43 11.21 -27.66 -12.64
N CYS A 44 10.37 -28.65 -12.96
CA CYS A 44 10.20 -29.85 -12.12
C CYS A 44 11.54 -30.59 -11.96
N ASP A 45 12.19 -30.97 -13.05
CA ASP A 45 13.45 -31.73 -13.06
C ASP A 45 14.51 -31.06 -12.18
N ARG A 46 14.72 -29.75 -12.37
CA ARG A 46 15.69 -28.96 -11.60
C ARG A 46 15.33 -28.90 -10.11
N THR A 47 14.08 -28.60 -9.78
CA THR A 47 13.66 -28.36 -8.39
C THR A 47 13.53 -29.65 -7.58
N ILE A 48 13.09 -30.75 -8.21
CA ILE A 48 13.05 -32.09 -7.62
C ILE A 48 14.46 -32.64 -7.42
N ARG A 49 15.38 -32.49 -8.38
CA ARG A 49 16.79 -32.83 -8.19
C ARG A 49 17.35 -32.13 -6.95
N GLY A 50 17.16 -30.81 -6.85
CA GLY A 50 17.60 -30.02 -5.70
C GLY A 50 17.03 -30.50 -4.36
N LEU A 51 15.74 -30.88 -4.30
CA LEU A 51 15.14 -31.45 -3.08
C LEU A 51 15.69 -32.84 -2.76
N SER A 52 15.87 -33.69 -3.78
CA SER A 52 16.40 -35.05 -3.65
C SER A 52 17.81 -35.06 -3.09
N GLU A 53 18.68 -34.19 -3.61
CA GLU A 53 20.09 -34.07 -3.22
C GLU A 53 20.23 -33.45 -1.82
N LEU A 54 19.60 -32.28 -1.58
CA LEU A 54 19.63 -31.60 -0.30
C LEU A 54 18.98 -32.44 0.82
N GLY A 55 17.83 -33.05 0.52
CA GLY A 55 17.05 -33.84 1.44
C GLY A 55 17.55 -35.27 1.65
N LYS A 56 18.51 -35.74 0.84
CA LYS A 56 18.95 -37.16 0.80
C LYS A 56 17.75 -38.11 0.74
N LEU A 57 16.83 -37.80 -0.18
CA LEU A 57 15.56 -38.51 -0.33
C LEU A 57 15.78 -39.89 -0.93
N THR A 58 14.93 -40.85 -0.56
CA THR A 58 14.96 -42.17 -1.21
C THR A 58 14.39 -42.07 -2.63
N PRO A 59 14.70 -43.03 -3.54
CA PRO A 59 14.13 -43.04 -4.89
C PRO A 59 12.60 -42.98 -4.90
N GLU A 60 11.95 -43.60 -3.92
CA GLU A 60 10.49 -43.62 -3.75
C GLU A 60 9.94 -42.25 -3.32
N GLU A 61 10.63 -41.55 -2.40
CA GLU A 61 10.26 -40.19 -1.98
C GLU A 61 10.45 -39.17 -3.10
N THR A 62 11.54 -39.31 -3.87
CA THR A 62 11.80 -38.48 -5.05
C THR A 62 10.78 -38.74 -6.15
N ALA A 63 10.41 -40.00 -6.39
CA ALA A 63 9.34 -40.34 -7.34
C ALA A 63 7.96 -39.81 -6.90
N LEU A 64 7.66 -39.84 -5.60
CA LEU A 64 6.43 -39.26 -5.04
C LEU A 64 6.38 -37.74 -5.22
N LEU A 65 7.48 -37.04 -4.92
CA LEU A 65 7.60 -35.60 -5.15
C LEU A 65 7.44 -35.26 -6.64
N ASP A 66 8.14 -35.98 -7.52
CA ASP A 66 8.06 -35.79 -8.97
C ASP A 66 6.62 -35.96 -9.48
N GLN A 67 5.96 -37.06 -9.09
CA GLN A 67 4.59 -37.35 -9.48
C GLN A 67 3.62 -36.25 -8.98
N MET A 68 3.71 -35.83 -7.73
CA MET A 68 2.79 -34.83 -7.16
C MET A 68 3.07 -33.42 -7.66
N MET A 69 4.32 -33.08 -7.96
CA MET A 69 4.68 -31.79 -8.55
C MET A 69 4.25 -31.70 -10.01
N ARG A 70 4.58 -32.69 -10.86
CA ARG A 70 4.15 -32.68 -12.27
C ARG A 70 2.63 -32.68 -12.43
N GLN A 71 1.91 -33.31 -11.52
CA GLN A 71 0.44 -33.30 -11.47
C GLN A 71 -0.16 -32.04 -10.82
N LEU A 72 0.67 -31.05 -10.46
CA LEU A 72 0.29 -29.78 -9.82
C LEU A 72 -0.53 -29.95 -8.53
N LYS A 73 -0.32 -31.04 -7.78
CA LYS A 73 -1.01 -31.37 -6.53
C LYS A 73 -0.26 -30.90 -5.28
N SER A 74 1.06 -30.92 -5.34
CA SER A 74 1.94 -30.43 -4.27
C SER A 74 3.11 -29.67 -4.87
N LEU A 75 3.22 -28.38 -4.57
CA LEU A 75 4.31 -27.52 -5.04
C LEU A 75 5.20 -27.04 -3.88
N PRO A 76 6.52 -26.90 -4.10
CA PRO A 76 7.41 -26.27 -3.14
C PRO A 76 7.17 -24.74 -3.08
N SER A 77 7.92 -24.04 -2.24
CA SER A 77 7.83 -22.57 -2.14
C SER A 77 8.08 -21.89 -3.50
N GLY A 78 7.44 -20.74 -3.74
CA GLY A 78 7.66 -19.96 -4.96
C GLY A 78 9.09 -19.45 -5.12
N ARG A 79 9.86 -19.29 -4.02
CA ARG A 79 11.31 -19.11 -4.09
C ARG A 79 12.01 -20.38 -4.56
N TRP A 80 11.67 -21.55 -4.02
CA TRP A 80 12.30 -22.81 -4.40
C TRP A 80 12.04 -23.18 -5.86
N MET A 81 10.84 -22.93 -6.39
CA MET A 81 10.58 -23.09 -7.83
C MET A 81 11.58 -22.29 -8.70
N TRP A 82 11.98 -21.11 -8.23
CA TRP A 82 12.93 -20.23 -8.92
C TRP A 82 14.41 -20.54 -8.70
N VAL A 83 14.84 -20.87 -7.46
CA VAL A 83 16.28 -21.05 -7.13
C VAL A 83 16.69 -22.49 -6.85
N GLY A 84 15.75 -23.37 -6.48
CA GLY A 84 16.02 -24.76 -6.13
C GLY A 84 16.75 -25.49 -7.25
N GLY A 85 17.82 -26.22 -6.92
CA GLY A 85 18.63 -26.98 -7.89
C GLY A 85 19.45 -26.11 -8.87
N THR A 86 19.67 -24.83 -8.57
CA THR A 86 20.62 -23.96 -9.30
C THR A 86 21.95 -23.82 -8.56
N ASP A 87 23.05 -23.63 -9.29
CA ASP A 87 24.40 -23.33 -8.78
C ASP A 87 24.46 -22.11 -7.83
N TRP A 88 23.42 -21.26 -7.84
CA TRP A 88 23.29 -20.14 -6.92
C TRP A 88 22.87 -20.61 -5.52
N ILE A 89 21.88 -21.50 -5.40
CA ILE A 89 21.39 -21.94 -4.09
C ILE A 89 22.28 -22.99 -3.42
N GLU A 90 23.17 -23.65 -4.16
CA GLU A 90 24.15 -24.60 -3.60
C GLU A 90 25.16 -23.94 -2.64
N ARG A 91 25.29 -22.61 -2.68
CA ARG A 91 26.24 -21.86 -1.85
C ARG A 91 25.60 -21.51 -0.50
N PRO A 92 26.20 -21.88 0.65
CA PRO A 92 25.60 -21.66 1.97
C PRO A 92 25.23 -20.20 2.28
N GLU A 93 25.96 -19.23 1.73
CA GLU A 93 25.66 -17.80 1.88
C GLU A 93 24.37 -17.36 1.17
N ASN A 94 23.81 -18.18 0.28
CA ASN A 94 22.57 -17.91 -0.47
C ASN A 94 21.36 -18.70 0.07
N PHE A 95 21.53 -19.64 1.02
CA PHE A 95 20.46 -20.53 1.50
C PHE A 95 19.20 -19.78 1.96
N SER A 96 19.32 -18.58 2.53
CA SER A 96 18.17 -17.75 2.91
C SER A 96 17.25 -17.38 1.73
N GLY A 97 17.78 -17.29 0.51
CA GLY A 97 17.02 -17.01 -0.71
C GLY A 97 16.10 -18.14 -1.18
N ALA A 98 16.16 -19.33 -0.57
CA ALA A 98 15.19 -20.41 -0.76
C ALA A 98 13.84 -20.14 -0.07
N TYR A 99 13.79 -19.17 0.84
CA TYR A 99 12.66 -18.91 1.73
C TYR A 99 11.98 -17.57 1.39
N ASN A 100 10.65 -17.50 1.53
CA ASN A 100 9.89 -16.33 1.07
C ASN A 100 10.06 -15.13 2.02
N CYS A 101 10.05 -15.38 3.33
CA CYS A 101 9.98 -14.40 4.42
C CYS A 101 10.78 -14.87 5.65
N THR A 102 11.14 -13.94 6.54
CA THR A 102 11.91 -14.17 7.77
C THR A 102 11.40 -13.28 8.91
N SER A 103 11.77 -13.54 10.17
CA SER A 103 11.66 -12.55 11.27
C SER A 103 12.88 -12.62 12.18
N THR A 104 13.41 -11.46 12.56
CA THR A 104 14.67 -11.29 13.30
C THR A 104 14.47 -10.54 14.62
N ASN A 105 15.03 -11.01 15.73
CA ASN A 105 15.10 -10.23 16.96
C ASN A 105 16.25 -9.21 16.85
N VAL A 106 15.98 -7.94 17.15
CA VAL A 106 16.96 -6.86 16.97
C VAL A 106 17.73 -6.65 18.27
N VAL A 107 18.95 -7.20 18.33
CA VAL A 107 19.78 -7.24 19.55
C VAL A 107 21.19 -6.68 19.37
N ASP A 108 21.73 -6.60 18.15
CA ASP A 108 23.04 -6.01 17.84
C ASP A 108 23.09 -5.42 16.41
N TRP A 109 24.23 -4.80 16.06
CA TRP A 109 24.46 -4.25 14.71
C TRP A 109 24.48 -5.29 13.59
N ARG A 110 24.75 -6.57 13.91
CA ARG A 110 24.74 -7.67 12.95
C ARG A 110 23.31 -8.00 12.52
N SER A 111 22.30 -7.87 13.39
CA SER A 111 20.89 -8.02 12.99
C SER A 111 20.52 -7.05 11.86
N PHE A 112 21.03 -5.82 11.85
CA PHE A 112 20.77 -4.84 10.79
C PHE A 112 21.41 -5.23 9.46
N GLY A 113 22.72 -5.56 9.45
CA GLY A 113 23.41 -6.02 8.25
C GLY A 113 22.77 -7.29 7.67
N LEU A 114 22.36 -8.20 8.54
CA LEU A 114 21.63 -9.42 8.19
C LEU A 114 20.29 -9.14 7.51
N MET A 115 19.51 -8.15 7.97
CA MET A 115 18.24 -7.79 7.32
C MET A 115 18.43 -7.13 5.95
N MET A 116 19.50 -6.33 5.76
CA MET A 116 19.90 -5.86 4.42
C MET A 116 20.21 -7.05 3.50
N ASP A 117 20.96 -8.03 3.99
CA ASP A 117 21.39 -9.21 3.24
C ASP A 117 20.21 -10.07 2.77
N LEU A 118 19.20 -10.24 3.63
CA LEU A 118 17.98 -10.99 3.37
C LEU A 118 17.10 -10.31 2.33
N ALA A 119 16.94 -8.99 2.43
CA ALA A 119 16.28 -8.20 1.39
C ALA A 119 17.02 -8.36 0.04
N MET A 120 18.36 -8.33 0.02
CA MET A 120 19.18 -8.56 -1.20
C MET A 120 19.14 -9.99 -1.74
N MET A 121 18.49 -10.93 -1.06
CA MET A 121 18.14 -12.26 -1.58
C MET A 121 16.66 -12.37 -1.99
N GLY A 122 15.94 -11.25 -1.97
CA GLY A 122 14.51 -11.18 -2.27
C GLY A 122 13.63 -11.85 -1.21
N CYS A 123 14.08 -11.95 0.04
CA CYS A 123 13.29 -12.45 1.17
C CYS A 123 12.56 -11.28 1.87
N GLY A 124 11.31 -11.47 2.28
CA GLY A 124 10.56 -10.47 3.05
C GLY A 124 11.00 -10.39 4.51
N THR A 125 11.27 -9.20 5.05
CA THR A 125 12.07 -9.01 6.28
C THR A 125 11.24 -8.61 7.50
N GLY A 126 10.97 -9.58 8.38
CA GLY A 126 10.39 -9.36 9.70
C GLY A 126 11.41 -8.90 10.74
N ALA A 127 11.00 -8.05 11.69
CA ALA A 127 11.82 -7.72 12.86
C ALA A 127 10.99 -7.55 14.13
N VAL A 128 11.50 -8.03 15.25
CA VAL A 128 10.89 -7.88 16.58
C VAL A 128 11.68 -6.87 17.40
N LEU A 129 10.97 -5.86 17.88
CA LEU A 129 11.48 -4.60 18.43
C LEU A 129 10.96 -4.32 19.84
N GLU A 130 10.50 -5.36 20.54
CA GLU A 130 10.15 -5.25 21.96
C GLU A 130 11.36 -4.74 22.79
N PRO A 131 11.12 -3.92 23.85
CA PRO A 131 12.18 -3.38 24.71
C PRO A 131 13.21 -4.40 25.22
N LYS A 132 12.80 -5.66 25.44
CA LYS A 132 13.69 -6.75 25.90
C LYS A 132 14.82 -7.10 24.92
N TYR A 133 14.68 -6.75 23.63
CA TYR A 133 15.69 -6.98 22.60
C TYR A 133 16.50 -5.72 22.31
N ILE A 134 15.83 -4.61 21.98
CA ILE A 134 16.50 -3.37 21.57
C ILE A 134 17.34 -2.75 22.69
N ASN A 135 16.98 -2.94 23.97
CA ASN A 135 17.76 -2.47 25.11
C ASN A 135 19.08 -3.25 25.31
N GLN A 136 19.39 -4.24 24.46
CA GLN A 136 20.70 -4.90 24.40
C GLN A 136 21.69 -4.13 23.51
N LEU A 137 21.21 -3.22 22.66
CA LEU A 137 22.07 -2.38 21.82
C LEU A 137 22.92 -1.42 22.67
N PRO A 138 24.22 -1.27 22.38
CA PRO A 138 25.06 -0.32 23.11
C PRO A 138 24.60 1.13 22.93
N SER A 139 24.73 1.94 23.99
CA SER A 139 24.52 3.40 23.89
C SER A 139 25.49 4.01 22.89
N ILE A 140 25.02 4.91 22.03
CA ILE A 140 25.87 5.55 21.02
C ILE A 140 26.90 6.45 21.70
N ARG A 141 28.16 6.37 21.25
CA ARG A 141 29.30 7.07 21.86
C ARG A 141 30.00 8.04 20.93
N ASN A 142 30.19 7.64 19.68
CA ASN A 142 31.01 8.36 18.71
C ASN A 142 30.14 9.20 17.80
N ARG A 143 30.63 10.41 17.50
CA ARG A 143 30.04 11.25 16.45
C ARG A 143 30.70 10.91 15.12
N LEU A 144 29.91 10.43 14.16
CA LEU A 144 30.37 10.05 12.83
C LEU A 144 30.24 11.21 11.85
N ASN A 145 31.34 11.61 11.23
CA ASN A 145 31.41 12.63 10.18
C ASN A 145 31.70 11.92 8.85
N VAL A 146 30.66 11.62 8.07
CA VAL A 146 30.73 10.75 6.87
C VAL A 146 30.87 11.55 5.56
N VAL A 147 31.87 11.21 4.75
CA VAL A 147 32.13 11.74 3.41
C VAL A 147 32.17 10.57 2.43
N VAL A 148 31.30 10.58 1.40
CA VAL A 148 31.34 9.58 0.33
C VAL A 148 32.17 10.11 -0.85
N GLN A 149 32.96 9.24 -1.48
CA GLN A 149 33.95 9.56 -2.51
C GLN A 149 33.90 8.55 -3.67
N GLY A 150 34.25 8.99 -4.88
CA GLY A 150 34.22 8.15 -6.08
C GLY A 150 32.86 8.14 -6.81
N GLU A 151 32.84 7.55 -8.01
CA GLU A 151 31.64 7.43 -8.84
C GLU A 151 31.35 5.97 -9.19
N LEU A 152 30.06 5.59 -9.24
CA LEU A 152 29.62 4.23 -9.56
C LEU A 152 30.08 3.84 -10.97
N GLY A 153 30.69 2.66 -11.10
CA GLY A 153 31.21 2.12 -12.35
C GLY A 153 32.58 2.66 -12.77
N SER A 154 33.25 3.48 -11.94
CA SER A 154 34.57 4.06 -12.27
C SER A 154 35.65 3.00 -12.46
N THR A 155 35.69 1.99 -11.59
CA THR A 155 36.64 0.88 -11.73
C THR A 155 36.13 -0.09 -12.81
N PRO A 156 36.95 -0.43 -13.83
CA PRO A 156 36.60 -1.43 -14.84
C PRO A 156 36.28 -2.80 -14.22
N PRO A 157 35.33 -3.59 -14.76
CA PRO A 157 34.82 -4.82 -14.15
C PRO A 157 35.88 -5.82 -13.67
N GLU A 158 37.00 -5.93 -14.38
CA GLU A 158 38.12 -6.82 -14.08
C GLU A 158 39.02 -6.36 -12.91
N ASN A 159 38.88 -5.10 -12.47
CA ASN A 159 39.68 -4.48 -11.40
C ASN A 159 38.87 -4.18 -10.13
N ARG A 160 37.54 -4.37 -10.14
CA ARG A 160 36.65 -4.08 -8.99
C ARG A 160 36.95 -5.00 -7.81
N ARG A 161 37.05 -4.46 -6.59
CA ARG A 161 37.03 -5.29 -5.37
C ARG A 161 35.65 -5.92 -5.20
N GLU A 162 35.54 -7.23 -5.02
CA GLU A 162 34.26 -7.85 -4.65
C GLU A 162 33.89 -7.66 -3.18
N LYS A 163 34.88 -7.46 -2.30
CA LYS A 163 34.72 -7.36 -0.84
C LYS A 163 35.11 -5.99 -0.33
N THR A 164 34.39 -5.50 0.68
CA THR A 164 34.66 -4.22 1.32
C THR A 164 35.94 -4.28 2.15
N GLU A 165 36.81 -3.29 1.98
CA GLU A 165 38.08 -3.10 2.71
C GLU A 165 37.95 -1.88 3.64
N VAL A 166 38.45 -1.96 4.88
CA VAL A 166 38.35 -0.87 5.87
C VAL A 166 39.73 -0.55 6.41
N LYS A 167 40.15 0.72 6.32
CA LYS A 167 41.40 1.25 6.87
C LYS A 167 41.11 2.23 8.00
N ILE A 168 41.92 2.21 9.05
CA ILE A 168 41.77 3.09 10.22
C ILE A 168 43.14 3.72 10.53
N GLU A 169 43.19 5.05 10.53
CA GLU A 169 44.38 5.86 10.76
C GLU A 169 44.04 6.97 11.78
N GLY A 170 44.27 6.67 13.07
CA GLY A 170 43.79 7.52 14.17
C GLY A 170 42.27 7.63 14.16
N ASN A 171 41.74 8.87 14.15
CA ASN A 171 40.30 9.13 14.05
C ASN A 171 39.78 9.17 12.59
N GLN A 172 40.59 8.81 11.59
CA GLN A 172 40.17 8.70 10.20
C GLN A 172 39.92 7.24 9.83
N VAL A 173 38.79 6.96 9.17
CA VAL A 173 38.41 5.63 8.71
C VAL A 173 38.06 5.72 7.23
N THR A 174 38.59 4.83 6.39
CA THR A 174 38.24 4.74 4.97
C THR A 174 37.64 3.37 4.66
N ILE A 175 36.42 3.36 4.14
CA ILE A 175 35.65 2.17 3.75
C ILE A 175 35.63 2.10 2.21
N TYR A 176 36.36 1.19 1.61
CA TYR A 176 36.28 0.90 0.16
C TYR A 176 35.18 -0.14 -0.06
N VAL A 177 34.08 0.25 -0.72
CA VAL A 177 32.88 -0.58 -0.87
C VAL A 177 33.05 -1.60 -1.99
N GLY A 178 32.90 -2.89 -1.68
CA GLY A 178 33.03 -3.97 -2.67
C GLY A 178 31.78 -4.19 -3.53
N ASP A 179 31.97 -4.59 -4.78
CA ASP A 179 30.94 -4.86 -5.79
C ASP A 179 30.23 -6.22 -5.63
N SER A 180 29.74 -6.49 -4.42
CA SER A 180 28.92 -7.68 -4.14
C SER A 180 27.90 -7.39 -3.03
N ARG A 181 26.86 -8.24 -2.95
CA ARG A 181 25.89 -8.27 -1.83
C ARG A 181 26.59 -8.21 -0.47
N GLN A 182 27.58 -9.06 -0.27
CA GLN A 182 28.36 -9.13 0.97
C GLN A 182 29.28 -7.91 1.19
N GLY A 183 29.74 -7.26 0.10
CA GLY A 183 30.42 -5.97 0.15
C GLY A 183 29.53 -4.89 0.76
N TRP A 184 28.32 -4.71 0.22
CA TRP A 184 27.38 -3.66 0.66
C TRP A 184 26.88 -3.89 2.09
N VAL A 185 26.58 -5.15 2.44
CA VAL A 185 26.20 -5.53 3.79
C VAL A 185 27.32 -5.20 4.79
N LYS A 186 28.58 -5.54 4.46
CA LYS A 186 29.69 -5.26 5.37
C LYS A 186 30.01 -3.77 5.49
N SER A 187 29.91 -2.97 4.43
CA SER A 187 30.16 -1.53 4.51
C SER A 187 29.09 -0.83 5.36
N TYR A 188 27.81 -1.16 5.17
CA TYR A 188 26.70 -0.67 6.00
C TYR A 188 26.85 -1.07 7.47
N GLN A 189 27.07 -2.36 7.77
CA GLN A 189 27.26 -2.83 9.15
C GLN A 189 28.47 -2.16 9.82
N THR A 190 29.58 -1.99 9.10
CA THR A 190 30.79 -1.32 9.62
C THR A 190 30.49 0.11 10.07
N LEU A 191 29.66 0.85 9.34
CA LEU A 191 29.29 2.20 9.75
C LEU A 191 28.52 2.22 11.07
N LEU A 192 27.57 1.29 11.26
CA LEU A 192 26.83 1.18 12.53
C LEU A 192 27.79 0.86 13.70
N GLU A 193 28.71 -0.09 13.49
CA GLU A 193 29.74 -0.49 14.46
C GLU A 193 30.60 0.71 14.91
N LEU A 194 31.00 1.60 13.98
CA LEU A 194 31.82 2.79 14.29
C LEU A 194 31.16 3.73 15.32
N SER A 195 29.83 3.81 15.38
CA SER A 195 29.12 4.71 16.31
C SER A 195 29.28 4.34 17.79
N THR A 196 29.68 3.11 18.07
CA THR A 196 29.77 2.53 19.43
C THR A 196 31.14 1.95 19.75
N ASN A 197 32.05 1.90 18.77
CA ASN A 197 33.41 1.39 18.90
C ASN A 197 34.25 2.14 19.95
N GLU A 198 34.76 1.42 20.95
CA GLU A 198 35.48 1.98 22.10
C GLU A 198 36.89 2.52 21.78
N HIS A 199 37.42 2.24 20.58
CA HIS A 199 38.74 2.72 20.14
C HIS A 199 38.80 4.24 19.93
N PHE A 200 37.65 4.87 19.68
CA PHE A 200 37.55 6.30 19.42
C PHE A 200 37.04 7.06 20.65
N SER A 201 37.46 8.32 20.78
CA SER A 201 36.96 9.24 21.79
C SER A 201 36.51 10.55 21.14
N GLY A 202 35.21 10.69 20.87
CA GLY A 202 34.61 11.89 20.28
C GLY A 202 34.25 11.73 18.81
N GLU A 203 34.90 12.51 17.94
CA GLU A 203 34.57 12.54 16.50
C GLU A 203 35.43 11.59 15.67
N VAL A 204 34.77 10.85 14.77
CA VAL A 204 35.37 9.94 13.79
C VAL A 204 35.07 10.47 12.38
N GLN A 205 36.12 10.68 11.59
CA GLN A 205 36.02 11.07 10.19
C GLN A 205 35.96 9.81 9.33
N VAL A 206 34.88 9.61 8.58
CA VAL A 206 34.64 8.38 7.80
C VAL A 206 34.57 8.72 6.32
N SER A 207 35.58 8.31 5.55
CA SER A 207 35.54 8.29 4.09
C SER A 207 34.91 6.99 3.60
N VAL A 208 34.04 7.05 2.60
CA VAL A 208 33.42 5.88 1.95
C VAL A 208 33.66 5.95 0.45
N ASP A 209 34.53 5.09 -0.08
CA ASP A 209 34.88 5.02 -1.50
C ASP A 209 33.98 4.01 -2.23
N ILE A 210 33.26 4.48 -3.27
CA ILE A 210 32.29 3.68 -4.05
C ILE A 210 32.76 3.34 -5.47
N ASN A 211 34.00 3.66 -5.86
CA ASN A 211 34.48 3.54 -7.25
C ASN A 211 34.35 2.12 -7.84
N ASP A 212 34.44 1.10 -6.98
CA ASP A 212 34.37 -0.30 -7.38
C ASP A 212 32.95 -0.80 -7.65
N VAL A 213 31.91 -0.16 -7.11
CA VAL A 213 30.53 -0.64 -7.26
C VAL A 213 30.06 -0.41 -8.70
N ARG A 214 29.46 -1.44 -9.31
CA ARG A 214 29.00 -1.45 -10.71
C ARG A 214 28.01 -0.34 -11.07
N ALA A 215 27.83 -0.07 -12.37
CA ALA A 215 26.82 0.88 -12.85
C ALA A 215 25.40 0.28 -12.86
N ALA A 216 24.40 1.16 -12.97
CA ALA A 216 23.02 0.74 -13.19
C ALA A 216 22.84 0.16 -14.60
N GLY A 217 22.05 -0.91 -14.71
CA GLY A 217 21.83 -1.65 -15.97
C GLY A 217 22.81 -2.81 -16.22
N GLU A 218 23.89 -2.94 -15.43
CA GLU A 218 24.78 -4.11 -15.54
C GLU A 218 24.10 -5.40 -15.05
N PRO A 219 24.13 -6.52 -15.80
CA PRO A 219 23.51 -7.78 -15.39
C PRO A 219 23.99 -8.30 -14.03
N LEU A 220 23.05 -8.83 -13.24
CA LEU A 220 23.35 -9.47 -11.96
C LEU A 220 23.81 -10.93 -12.15
N LYS A 221 24.89 -11.32 -11.48
CA LYS A 221 25.43 -12.69 -11.54
C LYS A 221 24.64 -13.59 -10.58
N GLY A 222 23.86 -14.54 -11.12
CA GLY A 222 23.20 -15.63 -10.39
C GLY A 222 21.76 -15.37 -9.92
N PHE A 223 21.42 -14.14 -9.53
CA PHE A 223 20.06 -13.72 -9.19
C PHE A 223 19.54 -12.79 -10.29
N GLY A 224 18.53 -13.22 -11.05
CA GLY A 224 18.11 -12.58 -12.31
C GLY A 224 17.71 -11.11 -12.15
N GLY A 225 18.15 -10.27 -13.08
CA GLY A 225 17.94 -8.82 -13.07
C GLY A 225 19.14 -8.04 -13.60
N VAL A 226 19.01 -6.71 -13.55
CA VAL A 226 20.09 -5.75 -13.81
C VAL A 226 20.27 -4.86 -12.58
N ALA A 227 21.52 -4.53 -12.24
CA ALA A 227 21.86 -3.76 -11.05
C ALA A 227 21.31 -2.33 -11.11
N ASN A 228 21.12 -1.71 -9.95
CA ASN A 228 20.82 -0.27 -9.84
C ASN A 228 21.27 0.32 -8.47
N PRO A 229 22.58 0.58 -8.29
CA PRO A 229 23.17 0.97 -6.99
C PRO A 229 22.90 2.40 -6.53
N VAL A 230 22.04 3.17 -7.21
CA VAL A 230 21.98 4.64 -7.08
C VAL A 230 21.67 5.16 -5.67
N LYS A 231 21.06 4.34 -4.79
CA LYS A 231 20.76 4.69 -3.40
C LYS A 231 21.81 4.27 -2.35
N LEU A 232 22.81 3.47 -2.74
CA LEU A 232 23.87 3.03 -1.84
C LEU A 232 24.70 4.19 -1.22
N PRO A 233 25.02 5.30 -1.93
CA PRO A 233 25.80 6.39 -1.35
C PRO A 233 25.09 7.15 -0.22
N GLU A 234 23.78 7.39 -0.34
CA GLU A 234 23.00 8.22 0.59
C GLU A 234 22.82 7.52 1.97
N LEU A 235 22.65 6.20 1.95
CA LEU A 235 22.51 5.32 3.13
C LEU A 235 23.54 5.61 4.24
N TYR A 236 24.82 5.79 3.89
CA TYR A 236 25.88 6.00 4.88
C TYR A 236 25.72 7.32 5.65
N GLN A 237 25.17 8.36 5.01
CA GLN A 237 24.97 9.66 5.65
C GLN A 237 23.70 9.64 6.52
N ASN A 238 22.64 8.97 6.06
CA ASN A 238 21.39 8.79 6.81
C ASN A 238 21.63 8.00 8.12
N CYS A 239 22.33 6.87 8.04
CA CYS A 239 22.64 6.05 9.21
C CYS A 239 23.46 6.82 10.25
N ALA A 240 24.50 7.56 9.81
CA ALA A 240 25.30 8.39 10.69
C ALA A 240 24.47 9.50 11.37
N ALA A 241 23.48 10.08 10.70
CA ALA A 241 22.60 11.09 11.28
C ALA A 241 21.73 10.54 12.42
N ILE A 242 21.14 9.35 12.24
CA ILE A 242 20.31 8.66 13.25
C ILE A 242 21.17 8.33 14.48
N LEU A 243 22.34 7.73 14.27
CA LEU A 243 23.27 7.36 15.34
C LEU A 243 23.75 8.62 16.11
N ASN A 244 24.15 9.67 15.39
CA ASN A 244 24.56 10.94 15.98
C ASN A 244 23.47 11.61 16.85
N LYS A 245 22.19 11.35 16.59
CA LYS A 245 21.03 11.84 17.37
C LYS A 245 20.78 11.03 18.66
N ALA A 246 21.44 9.89 18.81
CA ALA A 246 21.40 9.05 20.00
C ALA A 246 22.71 9.06 20.82
N VAL A 247 23.71 9.90 20.48
CA VAL A 247 24.95 10.03 21.24
C VAL A 247 24.65 10.31 22.73
N GLY A 248 25.14 9.43 23.60
CA GLY A 248 24.89 9.44 25.05
C GLY A 248 23.74 8.54 25.53
N ARG A 249 23.01 7.85 24.64
CA ARG A 249 21.88 6.95 24.98
C ARG A 249 21.77 5.76 24.03
N GLN A 250 20.90 4.81 24.38
CA GLN A 250 20.49 3.71 23.49
C GLN A 250 19.48 4.20 22.43
N LEU A 251 19.31 3.40 21.37
CA LEU A 251 18.25 3.58 20.39
C LEU A 251 16.89 3.14 20.96
N ASN A 252 15.81 3.80 20.54
CA ASN A 252 14.44 3.36 20.81
C ASN A 252 13.91 2.40 19.72
N SER A 253 12.71 1.86 19.91
CA SER A 253 12.09 0.87 19.02
C SER A 253 11.93 1.39 17.59
N VAL A 254 11.60 2.66 17.41
CA VAL A 254 11.43 3.25 16.08
C VAL A 254 12.77 3.59 15.44
N GLU A 255 13.76 4.12 16.18
CA GLU A 255 15.12 4.32 15.67
C GLU A 255 15.74 3.01 15.15
N CYS A 256 15.38 1.88 15.77
CA CYS A 256 15.69 0.56 15.26
C CYS A 256 14.95 0.23 13.96
N CYS A 257 13.64 0.49 13.81
CA CYS A 257 12.95 0.34 12.52
C CYS A 257 13.70 1.08 11.40
N ILE A 258 14.02 2.36 11.62
CA ILE A 258 14.63 3.24 10.61
C ILE A 258 15.90 2.62 10.05
N LEU A 259 16.84 2.23 10.91
CA LEU A 259 18.14 1.75 10.44
C LEU A 259 17.96 0.49 9.56
N ILE A 260 17.02 -0.39 9.89
CA ILE A 260 16.72 -1.60 9.10
C ILE A 260 16.16 -1.22 7.74
N ASP A 261 15.15 -0.34 7.74
CA ASP A 261 14.37 -0.06 6.56
C ASP A 261 15.10 0.88 5.58
N GLU A 262 16.03 1.72 6.07
CA GLU A 262 17.03 2.46 5.27
C GLU A 262 17.83 1.51 4.36
N ALA A 263 18.31 0.41 4.93
CA ALA A 263 19.07 -0.59 4.19
C ALA A 263 18.21 -1.23 3.09
N ALA A 264 16.92 -1.45 3.35
CA ALA A 264 16.02 -2.07 2.39
C ALA A 264 15.55 -1.12 1.28
N VAL A 265 15.54 0.21 1.49
CA VAL A 265 15.35 1.22 0.43
C VAL A 265 16.43 1.08 -0.66
N VAL A 266 17.69 0.82 -0.27
CA VAL A 266 18.80 0.59 -1.21
C VAL A 266 18.59 -0.68 -2.05
N VAL A 267 18.03 -1.73 -1.46
CA VAL A 267 17.76 -3.00 -2.17
C VAL A 267 16.69 -2.83 -3.25
N VAL A 268 15.61 -2.12 -2.93
CA VAL A 268 14.51 -1.89 -3.89
C VAL A 268 14.92 -0.98 -5.03
N ALA A 269 15.82 -0.02 -4.78
CA ALA A 269 16.47 0.70 -5.86
C ALA A 269 17.22 -0.27 -6.79
N GLY A 270 17.96 -1.24 -6.23
CA GLY A 270 18.80 -2.23 -6.93
C GLY A 270 18.12 -3.23 -7.88
N ASN A 271 16.81 -3.11 -8.15
CA ASN A 271 15.96 -4.07 -8.87
C ASN A 271 15.82 -5.48 -8.23
N VAL A 272 16.31 -5.69 -7.00
CA VAL A 272 16.26 -6.99 -6.32
C VAL A 272 14.96 -7.13 -5.52
N ARG A 273 13.82 -7.23 -6.24
CA ARG A 273 12.44 -7.29 -5.69
C ARG A 273 12.05 -6.00 -4.93
N ARG A 274 10.75 -5.74 -4.76
CA ARG A 274 10.29 -4.82 -3.70
C ARG A 274 10.37 -5.53 -2.34
N SER A 275 11.09 -4.97 -1.38
CA SER A 275 11.08 -5.43 0.01
C SER A 275 9.68 -5.22 0.60
N ALA A 276 9.20 -6.21 1.33
CA ALA A 276 7.98 -6.18 2.11
C ALA A 276 8.15 -7.16 3.27
N GLY A 277 7.83 -6.75 4.50
CA GLY A 277 8.11 -7.52 5.70
C GLY A 277 7.45 -6.91 6.93
N MET A 278 7.64 -7.54 8.08
CA MET A 278 6.90 -7.26 9.31
C MET A 278 7.73 -6.50 10.36
N ARG A 279 7.09 -5.72 11.24
CA ARG A 279 7.74 -5.14 12.43
C ARG A 279 6.85 -5.38 13.65
N GLN A 280 7.40 -5.84 14.77
CA GLN A 280 6.58 -6.17 15.93
C GLN A 280 7.04 -5.47 17.20
N GLY A 281 6.09 -4.98 17.98
CA GLY A 281 6.34 -4.33 19.25
C GLY A 281 5.16 -4.45 20.20
N THR A 282 5.46 -4.38 21.49
CA THR A 282 4.49 -4.64 22.56
C THR A 282 3.37 -3.58 22.56
N SER A 283 2.15 -3.99 22.86
CA SER A 283 0.96 -3.13 22.88
C SER A 283 1.07 -1.98 23.89
N SER A 284 1.97 -2.10 24.87
CA SER A 284 2.30 -1.07 25.87
C SER A 284 3.47 -0.16 25.50
N ASP A 285 4.20 -0.44 24.42
CA ASP A 285 5.21 0.50 23.91
C ASP A 285 4.44 1.54 23.10
N GLU A 286 4.03 2.63 23.75
CA GLU A 286 3.36 3.73 23.08
C GLU A 286 4.22 4.39 22.01
N VAL A 287 5.56 4.24 22.01
CA VAL A 287 6.38 4.80 20.92
C VAL A 287 6.34 3.90 19.69
N PHE A 288 6.21 2.59 19.86
CA PHE A 288 5.99 1.63 18.78
C PHE A 288 4.52 1.55 18.35
N ALA A 289 3.58 1.55 19.29
CA ALA A 289 2.15 1.60 19.05
C ALA A 289 1.78 2.94 18.42
N ASN A 290 2.44 4.03 18.84
CA ASN A 290 2.46 5.33 18.16
C ASN A 290 3.69 5.43 17.20
N ALA A 291 4.04 4.29 16.59
CA ALA A 291 4.65 4.15 15.27
C ALA A 291 4.02 2.91 14.58
N LYS A 292 2.69 2.80 14.70
CA LYS A 292 1.75 1.78 14.22
C LYS A 292 0.44 2.50 13.92
N ASP A 293 -0.08 3.12 14.96
CA ASP A 293 -0.65 4.45 15.02
C ASP A 293 0.51 5.42 14.71
N ASN A 294 0.41 6.44 13.88
CA ASN A 294 1.52 7.27 13.33
C ASN A 294 2.27 6.89 11.99
N LEU A 295 1.90 7.52 10.85
CA LEU A 295 2.68 7.78 9.59
C LEU A 295 2.55 9.12 8.77
N TRP A 296 1.36 9.73 8.59
CA TRP A 296 0.99 10.73 7.53
C TRP A 296 0.45 12.18 7.94
N GLN A 297 0.85 13.31 7.35
CA GLN A 297 0.61 14.73 7.81
C GLN A 297 -0.72 15.58 7.76
N GLN A 298 -1.59 15.68 8.79
CA GLN A 298 -2.67 16.72 8.97
C GLN A 298 -2.23 18.19 9.18
N ASN A 299 -1.33 18.77 8.38
CA ASN A 299 -1.02 20.21 8.36
C ASN A 299 -2.20 21.17 8.76
N GLU A 300 -3.00 21.57 7.77
CA GLU A 300 -4.22 22.39 7.80
C GLU A 300 -5.00 22.21 6.47
N ALA A 301 -4.31 22.31 5.31
CA ALA A 301 -4.90 22.54 3.98
C ALA A 301 -5.39 21.38 3.09
N GLY A 302 -4.73 20.23 3.09
CA GLY A 302 -5.08 19.00 2.36
C GLY A 302 -4.27 18.76 1.09
N ASN A 303 -3.12 18.10 1.23
CA ASN A 303 -2.11 17.58 0.29
C ASN A 303 -1.09 16.79 1.17
N TRP A 304 -0.96 15.47 1.02
CA TRP A 304 -0.51 14.53 2.06
C TRP A 304 1.03 14.32 2.21
N ARG A 305 1.58 13.93 3.38
CA ARG A 305 3.00 14.20 3.69
C ARG A 305 3.67 13.34 4.77
N ILE A 306 5.00 13.22 4.69
CA ILE A 306 5.85 12.19 5.35
C ILE A 306 7.36 12.59 5.32
N ASP A 307 8.30 11.86 5.95
CA ASP A 307 8.98 12.24 7.20
C ASP A 307 10.49 11.80 7.44
N PRO A 308 11.49 12.16 6.59
CA PRO A 308 12.89 11.75 6.69
C PRO A 308 13.69 12.34 7.89
N GLU A 309 13.52 11.72 9.05
CA GLU A 309 14.51 10.70 9.45
C GLU A 309 13.93 9.29 9.45
N ARG A 310 12.60 9.16 9.42
CA ARG A 310 11.95 7.86 9.44
C ARG A 310 11.75 7.27 8.03
N ASP A 311 12.04 8.06 6.99
CA ASP A 311 12.83 7.71 5.79
C ASP A 311 12.56 6.27 5.28
N ALA A 312 13.54 5.38 5.21
CA ALA A 312 13.42 3.99 5.67
C ALA A 312 12.11 3.18 5.47
N LEU A 313 11.06 3.35 6.31
CA LEU A 313 10.19 2.25 6.80
C LEU A 313 9.56 1.25 5.80
N ARG A 314 8.76 1.62 4.77
CA ARG A 314 7.75 0.72 4.09
C ARG A 314 8.21 -0.70 3.75
N MET A 315 9.51 -0.84 3.55
CA MET A 315 10.24 -2.04 3.20
C MET A 315 9.99 -3.17 4.21
N ALA A 316 9.57 -2.79 5.42
CA ALA A 316 8.65 -3.52 6.27
C ALA A 316 7.58 -2.59 6.90
N ASN A 317 6.67 -3.17 7.69
CA ASN A 317 5.47 -2.48 8.15
C ASN A 317 4.93 -3.18 9.44
N HIS A 318 4.35 -2.49 10.44
CA HIS A 318 4.25 -2.98 11.85
C HIS A 318 3.00 -3.79 12.35
N THR A 319 3.03 -4.33 13.58
CA THR A 319 1.90 -4.95 14.33
C THR A 319 2.01 -4.80 15.87
N ARG A 320 0.91 -4.49 16.58
CA ARG A 320 0.84 -4.43 18.07
C ARG A 320 0.68 -5.82 18.70
N VAL A 321 1.43 -6.07 19.78
CA VAL A 321 1.54 -7.39 20.44
C VAL A 321 1.02 -7.35 21.89
N PHE A 322 -0.10 -8.00 22.17
CA PHE A 322 -0.71 -8.02 23.50
C PHE A 322 -0.18 -9.18 24.35
N HIS A 323 0.48 -8.87 25.47
CA HIS A 323 0.98 -9.84 26.46
C HIS A 323 -0.01 -10.08 27.63
N HIS A 324 -1.26 -9.66 27.47
CA HIS A 324 -2.43 -9.90 28.32
C HIS A 324 -3.65 -10.02 27.41
N LYS A 325 -4.76 -10.62 27.86
CA LYS A 325 -5.98 -10.64 27.04
C LYS A 325 -6.52 -9.22 26.82
N PRO A 326 -6.65 -8.72 25.57
CA PRO A 326 -7.30 -7.43 25.29
C PRO A 326 -8.74 -7.36 25.84
N SER A 327 -9.16 -6.17 26.24
CA SER A 327 -10.55 -5.91 26.61
C SER A 327 -11.47 -5.91 25.39
N LEU A 328 -12.79 -5.94 25.61
CA LEU A 328 -13.74 -5.76 24.50
C LEU A 328 -13.54 -4.40 23.83
N GLN A 329 -13.19 -3.35 24.58
CA GLN A 329 -12.87 -2.06 23.98
C GLN A 329 -11.55 -2.11 23.20
N ASP A 330 -10.51 -2.84 23.64
CA ASP A 330 -9.31 -3.05 22.82
C ASP A 330 -9.60 -3.86 21.55
N CYS A 331 -10.60 -4.76 21.56
CA CYS A 331 -11.05 -5.49 20.38
C CYS A 331 -11.98 -4.66 19.48
N ILE A 332 -12.84 -3.82 20.05
CA ILE A 332 -13.68 -2.86 19.30
C ILE A 332 -12.85 -1.71 18.77
N ASP A 333 -11.79 -1.29 19.47
CA ASP A 333 -10.66 -0.48 19.04
C ASP A 333 -9.54 -1.38 18.47
N ALA A 334 -9.92 -2.56 17.97
CA ALA A 334 -9.19 -3.39 17.03
C ALA A 334 -10.13 -4.12 16.05
N VAL A 335 -11.28 -3.50 15.69
CA VAL A 335 -12.10 -3.69 14.47
C VAL A 335 -12.80 -2.37 14.06
N ARG A 336 -13.30 -1.52 14.95
CA ARG A 336 -12.95 -0.07 14.83
C ARG A 336 -11.55 0.06 15.41
N LYS A 337 -10.67 0.95 14.96
CA LYS A 337 -9.33 0.41 14.62
C LYS A 337 -9.52 -0.80 13.67
N GLN A 338 -9.07 -2.06 13.84
CA GLN A 338 -8.65 -2.98 12.72
C GLN A 338 -9.44 -3.02 11.40
N TYR A 339 -10.69 -2.59 11.32
CA TYR A 339 -11.43 -2.26 10.11
C TYR A 339 -11.69 -0.70 10.03
N TYR A 340 -10.60 0.11 10.01
CA TYR A 340 -10.55 1.55 9.59
C TYR A 340 -9.41 2.13 8.64
N SER A 341 -8.12 1.64 8.56
CA SER A 341 -7.17 1.50 7.38
C SER A 341 -6.57 0.18 6.72
N GLY A 342 -6.15 -0.91 7.37
CA GLY A 342 -5.67 -2.21 6.82
C GLY A 342 -4.72 -3.06 7.69
N GLU A 343 -5.09 -3.53 8.91
CA GLU A 343 -4.08 -4.17 9.81
C GLU A 343 -3.88 -5.66 9.47
N GLY A 344 -2.75 -6.33 9.78
CA GLY A 344 -1.59 -5.93 10.60
C GLY A 344 -1.76 -6.24 12.08
N ALA A 345 -2.29 -7.44 12.29
CA ALA A 345 -3.40 -7.57 13.20
C ALA A 345 -3.01 -7.74 14.66
N ILE A 346 -3.86 -7.22 15.54
CA ILE A 346 -3.74 -7.36 16.99
C ILE A 346 -3.36 -8.79 17.36
N GLN A 347 -2.16 -8.94 17.91
CA GLN A 347 -1.59 -10.25 18.13
C GLN A 347 -1.76 -10.65 19.60
N TRP A 348 -2.52 -11.72 19.83
CA TRP A 348 -2.62 -12.35 21.15
C TRP A 348 -1.34 -13.18 21.41
N ALA A 349 -0.35 -12.58 22.08
CA ALA A 349 0.97 -13.18 22.26
C ALA A 349 0.93 -14.46 23.10
N GLY A 350 0.00 -14.54 24.06
CA GLY A 350 -0.24 -15.76 24.84
C GLY A 350 -0.61 -16.93 23.94
N GLU A 351 -1.57 -16.75 23.02
CA GLU A 351 -1.94 -17.79 22.05
C GLU A 351 -0.80 -18.12 21.09
N ALA A 352 -0.10 -17.12 20.57
CA ALA A 352 1.05 -17.33 19.68
C ALA A 352 2.13 -18.20 20.32
N ILE A 353 2.47 -17.92 21.59
CA ILE A 353 3.46 -18.67 22.36
C ILE A 353 2.93 -20.04 22.80
N ALA A 354 1.65 -20.15 23.17
CA ALA A 354 1.02 -21.43 23.50
C ALA A 354 1.03 -22.38 22.29
N ARG A 355 0.68 -21.90 21.10
CA ARG A 355 0.77 -22.68 19.85
C ARG A 355 2.21 -23.04 19.51
N ALA A 356 3.15 -22.13 19.74
CA ALA A 356 4.57 -22.41 19.59
C ALA A 356 5.13 -23.43 20.59
N ASN A 357 4.34 -23.81 21.60
CA ASN A 357 4.63 -24.85 22.57
C ASN A 357 3.55 -25.95 22.57
N TYR A 358 2.87 -26.16 21.44
CA TYR A 358 1.81 -27.17 21.29
C TYR A 358 2.28 -28.60 21.66
N ASP A 359 3.57 -28.91 21.45
CA ASP A 359 4.20 -30.16 21.90
C ASP A 359 4.24 -30.34 23.43
N LEU A 360 4.28 -29.23 24.17
CA LEU A 360 4.24 -29.18 25.64
C LEU A 360 2.83 -28.85 26.17
N LEU A 361 1.88 -28.49 25.31
CA LEU A 361 0.51 -28.12 25.66
C LEU A 361 -0.51 -28.95 24.86
N PRO A 362 -0.42 -30.30 24.88
CA PRO A 362 -1.22 -31.17 24.02
C PRO A 362 -2.72 -31.21 24.38
N THR A 363 -3.10 -30.73 25.56
CA THR A 363 -4.50 -30.66 26.02
C THR A 363 -4.96 -29.21 26.17
N LEU A 364 -6.26 -28.97 25.97
CA LEU A 364 -6.88 -27.67 26.20
C LEU A 364 -6.76 -27.21 27.66
N GLU A 365 -6.68 -28.14 28.61
CA GLU A 365 -6.48 -27.87 30.03
C GLU A 365 -5.07 -27.32 30.30
N LEU A 366 -4.02 -28.01 29.85
CA LEU A 366 -2.64 -27.54 29.95
C LEU A 366 -2.45 -26.20 29.23
N LYS A 367 -3.04 -26.04 28.03
CA LYS A 367 -3.05 -24.77 27.30
C LYS A 367 -3.67 -23.65 28.14
N ARG A 368 -4.85 -23.87 28.73
CA ARG A 368 -5.55 -22.89 29.58
C ARG A 368 -4.75 -22.53 30.83
N ASP A 369 -4.13 -23.51 31.48
CA ASP A 369 -3.31 -23.27 32.67
C ASP A 369 -2.00 -22.55 32.33
N PHE A 370 -1.39 -22.84 31.18
CA PHE A 370 -0.27 -22.08 30.64
C PHE A 370 -0.66 -20.64 30.27
N LEU A 371 -1.83 -20.41 29.68
CA LEU A 371 -2.29 -19.06 29.33
C LEU A 371 -2.55 -18.21 30.59
N LYS A 372 -3.18 -18.79 31.64
CA LYS A 372 -3.29 -18.14 32.96
C LYS A 372 -1.91 -17.80 33.53
N ALA A 373 -0.95 -18.73 33.43
CA ALA A 373 0.42 -18.54 33.88
C ALA A 373 1.14 -17.41 33.11
N TYR A 374 0.91 -17.33 31.81
CA TYR A 374 1.45 -16.28 30.95
C TYR A 374 0.91 -14.89 31.31
N GLU A 375 -0.41 -14.74 31.51
CA GLU A 375 -1.01 -13.48 31.96
C GLU A 375 -0.50 -13.06 33.35
N GLN A 376 -0.22 -14.03 34.23
CA GLN A 376 0.40 -13.81 35.55
C GLN A 376 1.92 -13.57 35.49
N LYS A 377 2.53 -13.56 34.30
CA LYS A 377 3.98 -13.42 34.06
C LYS A 377 4.84 -14.51 34.74
N ASN A 378 4.26 -15.70 34.98
CA ASN A 378 4.95 -16.85 35.58
C ASN A 378 5.07 -18.06 34.63
N ALA A 379 4.89 -17.86 33.32
CA ALA A 379 4.97 -18.91 32.30
C ALA A 379 6.34 -19.63 32.24
N LYS A 380 7.45 -18.97 32.58
CA LYS A 380 8.77 -19.61 32.62
C LYS A 380 8.88 -20.58 33.80
N GLU A 381 8.43 -20.14 34.97
CA GLU A 381 8.34 -20.96 36.18
C GLU A 381 7.35 -22.11 35.99
N TRP A 382 6.21 -21.86 35.33
CA TRP A 382 5.23 -22.89 34.98
C TRP A 382 5.85 -23.96 34.07
N LEU A 383 6.53 -23.57 32.99
CA LEU A 383 7.20 -24.52 32.10
C LEU A 383 8.30 -25.28 32.84
N HIS A 384 9.10 -24.61 33.67
CA HIS A 384 10.15 -25.28 34.45
C HIS A 384 9.58 -26.26 35.51
N LEU A 385 8.43 -25.95 36.13
CA LEU A 385 7.77 -26.84 37.08
C LEU A 385 7.21 -28.10 36.42
N HIS A 386 6.59 -27.97 35.24
CA HIS A 386 6.01 -29.10 34.50
C HIS A 386 7.07 -29.89 33.71
N TYR A 387 8.15 -29.22 33.28
CA TYR A 387 9.22 -29.76 32.46
C TYR A 387 10.61 -29.41 33.02
N PRO A 388 10.97 -29.91 34.23
CA PRO A 388 12.20 -29.52 34.93
C PRO A 388 13.50 -29.92 34.21
N ASN A 389 13.41 -30.84 33.24
CA ASN A 389 14.52 -31.29 32.42
C ASN A 389 14.71 -30.45 31.14
N LEU A 390 13.83 -29.49 30.83
CA LEU A 390 14.05 -28.59 29.69
C LEU A 390 15.23 -27.64 30.00
N PRO A 391 16.24 -27.56 29.11
CA PRO A 391 17.31 -26.60 29.22
C PRO A 391 16.78 -25.15 29.28
N THR A 392 17.42 -24.30 30.08
CA THR A 392 16.97 -22.91 30.30
C THR A 392 16.97 -22.09 29.01
N ASP A 393 17.91 -22.35 28.13
CA ASP A 393 18.05 -21.76 26.80
C ASP A 393 16.95 -22.21 25.81
N GLU A 394 16.50 -23.47 25.88
CA GLU A 394 15.30 -23.92 25.15
C GLU A 394 14.02 -23.31 25.74
N LEU A 395 13.92 -23.18 27.07
CA LEU A 395 12.80 -22.48 27.72
C LEU A 395 12.69 -21.02 27.30
N ASP A 396 13.81 -20.29 27.25
CA ASP A 396 13.83 -18.88 26.84
C ASP A 396 13.52 -18.70 25.36
N HIS A 397 14.07 -19.55 24.47
CA HIS A 397 13.71 -19.54 23.04
C HIS A 397 12.22 -19.82 22.82
N ARG A 398 11.65 -20.75 23.60
CA ARG A 398 10.24 -21.14 23.48
C ARG A 398 9.24 -20.02 23.76
N LEU A 399 9.62 -19.00 24.52
CA LEU A 399 8.77 -17.87 24.93
C LEU A 399 8.82 -16.65 23.96
N ALA A 400 9.39 -16.77 22.75
CA ALA A 400 9.94 -15.62 22.01
C ALA A 400 9.42 -15.27 20.58
N ARG A 401 8.24 -15.72 20.09
CA ARG A 401 7.93 -15.86 18.62
C ARG A 401 6.75 -15.01 18.04
N LEU A 402 6.96 -14.12 17.04
CA LEU A 402 5.98 -13.14 16.46
C LEU A 402 6.30 -12.64 14.99
N GLY A 403 5.40 -11.86 14.32
CA GLY A 403 5.63 -11.17 13.00
C GLY A 403 4.43 -10.90 12.01
N LEU A 404 3.97 -9.64 11.76
CA LEU A 404 2.82 -9.20 10.87
C LEU A 404 2.86 -7.70 10.36
N ASN A 405 1.84 -7.20 9.59
CA ASN A 405 1.91 -6.04 8.63
C ASN A 405 0.62 -5.12 8.41
N PRO A 406 0.64 -3.75 8.42
CA PRO A 406 -0.49 -2.80 8.50
C PRO A 406 -0.56 -1.64 7.43
N CYS A 407 -1.41 -0.62 7.68
CA CYS A 407 -1.88 0.43 6.72
C CYS A 407 -2.28 1.83 7.34
N VAL A 408 -2.87 2.77 6.55
CA VAL A 408 -2.94 4.29 6.69
C VAL A 408 -4.25 5.14 6.93
N THR A 409 -4.69 6.19 6.16
CA THR A 409 -5.29 7.50 6.68
C THR A 409 -6.47 8.28 5.94
N GLY A 410 -7.40 9.00 6.65
CA GLY A 410 -8.88 9.15 6.36
C GLY A 410 -9.73 10.39 5.87
N ASP A 411 -9.69 11.62 6.43
CA ASP A 411 -10.46 12.81 5.92
C ASP A 411 -9.89 13.40 4.61
N THR A 412 -9.32 12.52 3.84
CA THR A 412 -8.05 12.77 3.20
C THR A 412 -8.34 12.66 1.73
N TRP A 413 -8.40 13.79 1.03
CA TRP A 413 -8.79 13.72 -0.37
C TRP A 413 -7.81 12.86 -1.16
N VAL A 414 -8.35 12.08 -2.07
CA VAL A 414 -7.69 11.33 -3.12
C VAL A 414 -8.23 11.93 -4.41
N HIS A 415 -7.36 12.19 -5.38
CA HIS A 415 -7.77 12.57 -6.71
C HIS A 415 -8.19 11.31 -7.46
N THR A 416 -9.51 11.18 -7.69
CA THR A 416 -10.13 9.98 -8.28
C THR A 416 -10.70 10.29 -9.66
N GLU A 417 -11.05 9.25 -10.42
CA GLU A 417 -11.77 9.41 -11.69
C GLU A 417 -13.13 10.12 -11.58
N PHE A 418 -13.80 10.05 -10.42
CA PHE A 418 -15.04 10.77 -10.14
C PHE A 418 -14.80 12.22 -9.68
N GLY A 419 -13.58 12.73 -9.86
CA GLY A 419 -13.06 13.94 -9.22
C GLY A 419 -12.55 13.67 -7.81
N PRO A 420 -12.23 14.70 -7.02
CA PRO A 420 -11.72 14.52 -5.67
C PRO A 420 -12.76 13.90 -4.73
N ARG A 421 -12.35 12.96 -3.89
CA ARG A 421 -13.15 12.36 -2.80
C ARG A 421 -12.29 12.20 -1.56
N GLN A 422 -12.82 12.37 -0.35
CA GLN A 422 -12.06 12.05 0.87
C GLN A 422 -11.98 10.53 1.02
N VAL A 423 -10.93 9.95 1.62
CA VAL A 423 -10.88 8.48 1.77
C VAL A 423 -12.10 7.94 2.53
N LYS A 424 -12.66 8.72 3.47
CA LYS A 424 -13.95 8.37 4.11
C LYS A 424 -15.11 8.14 3.13
N ASP A 425 -15.05 8.77 1.95
CA ASP A 425 -16.01 8.62 0.88
C ASP A 425 -15.63 7.47 -0.08
N LEU A 426 -14.47 6.83 0.13
CA LEU A 426 -13.87 5.78 -0.70
C LEU A 426 -13.72 4.42 0.01
N ILE A 427 -14.17 4.31 1.28
CA ILE A 427 -14.18 3.04 2.03
C ILE A 427 -14.99 1.97 1.29
N GLY A 428 -14.43 0.77 1.12
CA GLY A 428 -15.06 -0.35 0.40
C GLY A 428 -15.36 -0.04 -1.06
N GLN A 429 -14.90 1.11 -1.54
CA GLN A 429 -15.19 1.65 -2.86
C GLN A 429 -13.89 1.89 -3.61
N GLN A 430 -14.07 2.32 -4.84
CA GLN A 430 -13.07 2.34 -5.86
C GLN A 430 -13.33 3.48 -6.84
N HIS A 431 -12.45 3.47 -7.83
CA HIS A 431 -12.01 4.53 -8.69
C HIS A 431 -10.63 4.09 -9.18
N GLY A 432 -10.20 4.57 -10.34
CA GLY A 432 -8.81 4.92 -10.50
C GLY A 432 -8.41 6.07 -9.57
N THR A 433 -7.33 5.91 -8.81
CA THR A 433 -6.61 6.99 -8.13
C THR A 433 -5.49 7.53 -9.02
N TYR A 434 -5.38 8.86 -9.11
CA TYR A 434 -4.51 9.53 -10.07
C TYR A 434 -3.07 9.69 -9.56
N VAL A 435 -2.20 8.76 -9.88
CA VAL A 435 -0.77 8.82 -9.60
C VAL A 435 -0.05 9.60 -10.71
N ASN A 436 0.33 10.86 -10.45
CA ASN A 436 1.05 11.74 -11.41
C ASN A 436 0.29 12.00 -12.72
N GLY A 437 -1.04 12.07 -12.68
CA GLY A 437 -1.88 12.28 -13.87
C GLY A 437 -2.30 10.97 -14.57
N GLU A 438 -1.63 9.86 -14.29
CA GLU A 438 -2.01 8.51 -14.73
C GLU A 438 -2.94 7.84 -13.71
N LEU A 439 -3.84 6.97 -14.16
CA LEU A 439 -4.99 6.51 -13.38
C LEU A 439 -4.92 5.04 -12.92
N PHE A 440 -4.53 4.74 -11.68
CA PHE A 440 -4.38 3.35 -11.20
C PHE A 440 -5.54 2.98 -10.28
N SER A 441 -6.28 1.90 -10.50
CA SER A 441 -7.32 1.53 -9.54
C SER A 441 -6.76 0.85 -8.29
N THR A 442 -7.45 1.06 -7.16
CA THR A 442 -7.16 0.41 -5.88
C THR A 442 -7.53 -1.08 -5.91
N THR A 443 -7.18 -1.83 -4.87
CA THR A 443 -7.51 -3.25 -4.75
C THR A 443 -8.99 -3.53 -4.56
N ALA A 444 -9.24 -4.85 -4.59
CA ALA A 444 -10.12 -5.53 -3.66
C ALA A 444 -10.08 -4.88 -2.26
N GLU A 445 -11.16 -4.97 -1.51
CA GLU A 445 -11.31 -4.23 -0.25
C GLU A 445 -11.35 -2.68 -0.40
N GLY A 446 -11.03 -2.10 -1.56
CA GLY A 446 -11.26 -0.69 -1.91
C GLY A 446 -10.19 0.25 -1.34
N PHE A 447 -10.60 1.38 -0.76
CA PHE A 447 -9.95 1.78 0.49
C PHE A 447 -10.55 0.98 1.65
N PHE A 448 -9.69 0.39 2.46
CA PHE A 448 -9.99 -0.50 3.57
C PHE A 448 -9.31 -0.01 4.83
N TYR A 449 -9.11 -0.94 5.77
CA TYR A 449 -9.62 -0.83 7.12
C TYR A 449 -8.69 -1.57 8.19
N THR A 450 -8.16 -0.83 9.24
CA THR A 450 -7.08 -0.90 10.36
C THR A 450 -7.48 -0.07 11.62
N GLY A 451 -8.04 1.17 11.56
CA GLY A 451 -7.47 2.28 12.35
C GLY A 451 -8.32 3.44 12.90
N ASP A 452 -8.48 3.49 14.23
CA ASP A 452 -8.70 4.70 15.03
C ASP A 452 -7.46 4.90 15.93
N ARG A 453 -6.61 5.90 15.63
CA ARG A 453 -5.18 5.87 15.98
C ARG A 453 -4.56 7.25 16.23
N PRO A 454 -3.64 7.42 17.20
CA PRO A 454 -2.65 8.50 17.23
C PRO A 454 -2.21 8.98 15.85
N VAL A 455 -2.27 10.29 15.69
CA VAL A 455 -2.30 11.06 14.45
C VAL A 455 -1.53 12.39 14.66
N PHE A 456 -1.03 13.00 13.59
CA PHE A 456 -0.12 14.17 13.50
C PHE A 456 -0.47 15.01 12.25
N THR A 457 0.25 16.12 12.09
CA THR A 457 0.01 17.35 11.34
C THR A 457 1.33 17.97 10.81
N LEU A 458 1.54 18.39 9.54
CA LEU A 458 2.88 18.89 9.11
C LEU A 458 2.94 19.98 8.03
N SER A 459 2.50 21.23 8.27
CA SER A 459 2.52 22.35 7.29
C SER A 459 3.64 22.26 6.22
N THR A 460 3.35 22.40 4.92
CA THR A 460 4.40 22.83 3.97
C THR A 460 4.56 24.34 4.12
N LYS A 461 5.70 24.89 3.68
CA LYS A 461 5.87 26.35 3.57
C LYS A 461 4.88 26.94 2.56
N GLU A 462 4.32 26.08 1.72
CA GLU A 462 3.33 26.40 0.72
C GLU A 462 1.86 26.18 1.20
N GLY A 463 1.56 25.46 2.30
CA GLY A 463 0.21 25.07 2.80
C GLY A 463 0.02 23.57 3.15
N PHE A 464 -0.79 22.81 2.37
CA PHE A 464 -0.86 21.31 2.30
C PHE A 464 -1.53 20.59 3.54
N SER A 465 -1.90 19.26 3.63
CA SER A 465 -2.48 18.44 4.80
C SER A 465 -3.00 16.97 4.55
N LEU A 466 -3.47 16.26 5.61
CA LEU A 466 -3.81 14.81 5.75
C LEU A 466 -4.29 14.42 7.19
N ARG A 467 -3.92 13.28 7.82
CA ARG A 467 -3.96 12.72 9.23
C ARG A 467 -3.01 11.49 9.28
N LEU A 468 -2.44 11.07 10.44
CA LEU A 468 -1.17 10.27 10.51
C LEU A 468 -1.29 8.80 11.04
N THR A 469 -1.18 7.73 10.21
CA THR A 469 -0.93 6.33 10.70
C THR A 469 -0.30 5.36 9.70
N GLY A 470 0.32 4.27 10.18
CA GLY A 470 0.88 3.14 9.40
C GLY A 470 2.42 3.12 9.38
N ASN A 471 3.07 2.40 8.46
CA ASN A 471 4.52 2.52 8.22
C ASN A 471 4.93 2.48 6.73
N HIS A 472 3.98 2.63 5.81
CA HIS A 472 4.25 2.65 4.37
C HIS A 472 4.95 3.96 3.90
N GLN A 473 5.03 4.25 2.59
CA GLN A 473 5.75 5.43 2.11
C GLN A 473 5.11 6.26 0.98
N ILE A 474 5.31 7.57 1.11
CA ILE A 474 5.30 8.55 0.02
C ILE A 474 6.69 8.62 -0.67
N LEU A 475 7.15 9.82 -1.04
CA LEU A 475 8.14 10.09 -2.06
C LEU A 475 8.82 11.46 -1.81
N ARG A 476 10.15 11.45 -1.68
CA ARG A 476 11.01 12.60 -1.35
C ARG A 476 11.79 13.09 -2.56
N VAL A 477 12.24 14.33 -2.54
CA VAL A 477 13.01 14.95 -3.63
C VAL A 477 14.49 15.08 -3.23
N SER A 478 15.12 13.92 -3.03
CA SER A 478 16.56 13.80 -2.70
C SER A 478 17.43 14.74 -3.52
N ALA A 479 17.21 14.79 -4.83
CA ALA A 479 17.92 15.69 -5.72
C ALA A 479 17.04 16.22 -6.86
N GLN A 480 17.34 17.43 -7.32
CA GLN A 480 16.65 18.08 -8.43
C GLN A 480 17.63 18.94 -9.23
N THR A 481 17.77 18.64 -10.51
CA THR A 481 18.64 19.35 -11.45
C THR A 481 17.82 20.19 -12.43
N GLN A 482 18.45 20.83 -13.42
CA GLN A 482 17.70 21.53 -14.48
C GLN A 482 16.80 20.57 -15.28
N LYS A 483 17.31 19.39 -15.63
CA LYS A 483 16.50 18.27 -16.16
C LYS A 483 15.70 17.59 -15.04
N HIS A 484 16.31 16.61 -14.38
CA HIS A 484 15.61 15.54 -13.66
C HIS A 484 15.33 15.84 -12.19
N GLN A 485 14.50 14.99 -11.59
CA GLN A 485 14.07 14.99 -10.20
C GLN A 485 14.16 13.54 -9.70
N TYR A 486 14.85 13.30 -8.59
CA TYR A 486 15.26 11.96 -8.14
C TYR A 486 14.75 11.69 -6.72
N THR A 487 14.36 10.45 -6.42
CA THR A 487 13.48 10.14 -5.27
C THR A 487 13.79 8.81 -4.58
N GLU A 488 13.86 8.84 -3.24
CA GLU A 488 13.52 7.72 -2.35
C GLU A 488 12.06 7.85 -1.84
N TRP A 489 11.69 6.96 -0.93
CA TRP A 489 10.32 6.76 -0.46
C TRP A 489 10.26 6.96 1.08
N VAL A 490 9.28 7.76 1.53
CA VAL A 490 9.34 8.77 2.61
C VAL A 490 9.06 8.53 4.13
N ALA A 491 9.17 7.40 4.83
CA ALA A 491 8.39 7.12 6.08
C ALA A 491 8.61 8.01 7.35
N ALA A 492 7.89 7.72 8.45
CA ALA A 492 7.58 8.70 9.52
C ALA A 492 7.65 8.22 10.98
N GLU A 493 7.69 9.10 12.00
CA GLU A 493 7.52 10.58 12.02
C GLU A 493 8.78 11.39 12.41
N HIS A 494 9.40 12.10 11.47
CA HIS A 494 10.58 12.96 11.66
C HIS A 494 10.85 13.95 10.50
N LEU A 495 9.86 14.37 9.68
CA LEU A 495 10.13 15.28 8.56
C LEU A 495 10.78 16.56 9.07
N LYS A 496 11.82 16.94 8.35
CA LYS A 496 12.60 18.11 8.64
C LYS A 496 12.03 19.29 7.86
N PRO A 497 11.59 20.35 8.55
CA PRO A 497 11.38 21.64 7.92
C PRO A 497 12.57 22.03 7.04
N GLY A 498 12.32 22.36 5.77
CA GLY A 498 13.35 22.65 4.77
C GLY A 498 13.67 21.51 3.78
N ASP A 499 13.34 20.25 4.09
CA ASP A 499 13.35 19.16 3.11
C ASP A 499 12.15 19.30 2.13
N ARG A 500 12.08 18.47 1.09
CA ARG A 500 11.18 18.64 -0.06
C ARG A 500 10.54 17.32 -0.50
N ILE A 501 9.22 17.33 -0.73
CA ILE A 501 8.48 16.13 -1.15
C ILE A 501 7.74 16.35 -2.48
N CYS A 502 7.50 15.25 -3.20
CA CYS A 502 6.81 15.28 -4.48
C CYS A 502 5.32 15.58 -4.30
N LEU A 503 4.80 16.46 -5.14
CA LEU A 503 3.38 16.48 -5.48
C LEU A 503 3.13 15.60 -6.70
N HIS A 504 1.89 15.16 -6.87
CA HIS A 504 1.39 14.65 -8.12
C HIS A 504 1.26 15.76 -9.14
N ASN A 505 1.83 15.52 -10.31
CA ASN A 505 1.73 16.38 -11.47
C ASN A 505 0.43 16.09 -12.21
N HIS A 506 -0.59 16.92 -12.04
CA HIS A 506 -1.88 16.80 -12.72
C HIS A 506 -2.02 17.74 -13.94
N ARG A 507 -0.93 18.22 -14.56
CA ARG A 507 -1.03 19.07 -15.77
C ARG A 507 -1.55 18.35 -17.01
N GLU A 508 -1.49 17.03 -17.01
CA GLU A 508 -2.01 16.15 -18.06
C GLU A 508 -3.25 15.38 -17.56
N ILE A 509 -3.87 15.85 -16.46
CA ILE A 509 -5.25 15.51 -16.14
C ILE A 509 -6.16 16.04 -17.26
N GLN A 510 -7.30 15.40 -17.46
CA GLN A 510 -8.39 15.92 -18.30
C GLN A 510 -9.70 15.90 -17.49
N PRO A 511 -10.75 16.62 -17.93
CA PRO A 511 -11.85 17.02 -17.06
C PRO A 511 -12.64 15.87 -16.43
N TRP A 512 -12.92 15.97 -15.13
CA TRP A 512 -13.87 15.09 -14.44
C TRP A 512 -15.29 15.68 -14.43
N HIS A 513 -16.27 14.80 -14.48
CA HIS A 513 -17.69 15.15 -14.35
C HIS A 513 -18.10 15.30 -12.87
N GLY A 514 -19.16 16.05 -12.61
CA GLY A 514 -19.68 16.29 -11.26
C GLY A 514 -20.86 17.25 -11.26
N VAL A 515 -21.29 17.68 -10.07
CA VAL A 515 -22.40 18.63 -9.91
C VAL A 515 -21.93 20.07 -10.18
N GLY A 516 -22.83 20.90 -10.71
CA GLY A 516 -22.63 22.33 -10.92
C GLY A 516 -21.98 22.70 -12.25
N THR A 517 -22.35 23.87 -12.76
CA THR A 517 -21.82 24.50 -13.98
C THR A 517 -20.76 25.57 -13.68
N PHE A 518 -20.04 26.01 -14.72
CA PHE A 518 -19.11 27.15 -14.63
C PHE A 518 -19.81 28.42 -14.10
N GLU A 519 -20.98 28.76 -14.65
CA GLU A 519 -21.74 29.94 -14.24
C GLU A 519 -22.21 29.91 -12.77
N GLU A 520 -22.68 28.75 -12.29
CA GLU A 520 -23.06 28.55 -10.89
C GLU A 520 -21.84 28.64 -9.96
N GLY A 521 -20.73 28.05 -10.38
CA GLY A 521 -19.43 28.18 -9.71
C GLY A 521 -19.05 29.66 -9.58
N TRP A 522 -19.04 30.42 -10.68
CA TRP A 522 -18.67 31.84 -10.68
C TRP A 522 -19.56 32.69 -9.75
N LEU A 523 -20.87 32.43 -9.73
CA LEU A 523 -21.79 33.08 -8.80
C LEU A 523 -21.49 32.75 -7.33
N LEU A 524 -21.15 31.50 -7.03
CA LEU A 524 -20.80 31.08 -5.67
C LEU A 524 -19.40 31.51 -5.24
N GLY A 525 -18.42 31.58 -6.15
CA GLY A 525 -17.11 32.18 -5.89
C GLY A 525 -17.22 33.67 -5.57
N SER A 526 -18.00 34.40 -6.38
CA SER A 526 -18.34 35.81 -6.14
C SER A 526 -19.11 36.01 -4.82
N LEU A 527 -19.99 35.07 -4.47
CA LEU A 527 -20.68 35.07 -3.17
C LEU A 527 -19.69 34.87 -2.03
N VAL A 528 -18.85 33.83 -2.09
CA VAL A 528 -17.89 33.45 -1.04
C VAL A 528 -16.87 34.56 -0.78
N GLY A 529 -16.43 35.27 -1.81
CA GLY A 529 -15.56 36.46 -1.67
C GLY A 529 -16.28 37.68 -1.07
N ASP A 530 -16.73 38.61 -1.92
CA ASP A 530 -17.32 39.89 -1.49
C ASP A 530 -18.81 39.84 -1.08
N GLY A 531 -19.48 38.71 -1.34
CA GLY A 531 -20.90 38.56 -1.04
C GLY A 531 -21.27 38.41 0.45
N THR A 532 -22.54 38.15 0.74
CA THR A 532 -23.10 38.07 2.09
C THR A 532 -24.36 37.19 2.09
N LEU A 533 -24.65 36.57 3.23
CA LEU A 533 -25.87 35.81 3.51
C LEU A 533 -26.61 36.44 4.69
N ALA A 534 -27.92 36.62 4.56
CA ALA A 534 -28.78 37.14 5.62
C ALA A 534 -30.19 36.53 5.54
N GLU A 535 -30.79 36.31 6.70
CA GLU A 535 -32.19 35.97 6.83
C GLU A 535 -33.06 37.22 6.63
N THR A 536 -34.35 37.00 6.39
CA THR A 536 -35.40 37.94 6.77
C THR A 536 -36.45 37.17 7.56
N ALA A 537 -37.42 37.85 8.18
CA ALA A 537 -38.49 37.21 8.97
C ALA A 537 -39.39 36.22 8.17
N TRP A 538 -39.13 36.00 6.88
CA TRP A 538 -39.88 35.09 6.02
C TRP A 538 -38.99 34.13 5.19
N LYS A 539 -37.86 34.60 4.65
CA LYS A 539 -37.03 33.90 3.65
C LYS A 539 -35.57 34.39 3.65
N ASP A 540 -34.64 33.51 3.32
CA ASP A 540 -33.20 33.83 3.20
C ASP A 540 -32.85 34.55 1.90
N GLN A 541 -31.81 35.38 1.94
CA GLN A 541 -31.32 36.16 0.81
C GLN A 541 -29.79 36.28 0.82
N THR A 542 -29.18 36.13 -0.37
CA THR A 542 -27.77 36.48 -0.58
C THR A 542 -27.67 37.89 -1.14
N ILE A 543 -26.53 38.53 -0.89
CA ILE A 543 -26.22 39.86 -1.36
C ILE A 543 -24.80 39.83 -1.94
N LEU A 544 -24.67 39.91 -3.26
CA LEU A 544 -23.40 40.14 -3.94
C LEU A 544 -23.06 41.63 -3.89
N ARG A 545 -21.79 41.96 -3.72
CA ARG A 545 -21.27 43.34 -3.78
C ARG A 545 -20.09 43.40 -4.74
N PHE A 546 -20.06 44.46 -5.54
CA PHE A 546 -18.98 44.76 -6.47
C PHE A 546 -18.52 46.18 -6.18
N TRP A 547 -17.31 46.31 -5.64
CA TRP A 547 -16.76 47.56 -5.13
C TRP A 547 -16.02 48.34 -6.21
N GLY A 548 -16.10 49.67 -6.15
CA GLY A 548 -15.54 50.58 -7.13
C GLY A 548 -14.21 51.21 -6.77
N CYS A 549 -13.76 52.09 -7.67
CA CYS A 549 -12.53 52.87 -7.55
C CYS A 549 -12.45 53.71 -6.25
N TRP A 550 -11.59 53.32 -5.30
CA TRP A 550 -11.30 54.11 -4.11
C TRP A 550 -10.18 55.14 -4.38
N CYS A 551 -10.57 56.32 -4.85
CA CYS A 551 -9.66 57.43 -5.10
C CYS A 551 -9.61 58.38 -3.88
N PRO A 552 -8.42 58.68 -3.30
CA PRO A 552 -8.29 59.61 -2.17
C PRO A 552 -8.79 61.03 -2.44
N GLU A 553 -8.87 61.43 -3.72
CA GLU A 553 -9.27 62.76 -4.19
C GLU A 553 -10.78 63.03 -4.07
N PHE A 554 -11.60 62.02 -3.73
CA PHE A 554 -13.06 62.15 -3.62
C PHE A 554 -13.57 62.76 -2.30
N THR A 555 -12.71 63.34 -1.45
CA THR A 555 -13.13 64.09 -0.25
C THR A 555 -13.78 65.44 -0.54
N SER A 556 -13.64 65.98 -1.76
CA SER A 556 -14.46 67.10 -2.24
C SER A 556 -15.59 66.58 -3.14
N GLY A 557 -16.84 66.71 -2.69
CA GLY A 557 -18.05 66.11 -3.29
C GLY A 557 -18.49 66.69 -4.65
N GLN A 558 -17.57 66.85 -5.60
CA GLN A 558 -17.83 67.29 -6.97
C GLN A 558 -16.97 66.51 -7.97
N GLY A 559 -17.33 65.24 -8.19
CA GLY A 559 -16.80 64.40 -9.25
C GLY A 559 -17.91 63.56 -9.86
N SER A 560 -18.12 63.65 -11.17
CA SER A 560 -19.09 62.80 -11.88
C SER A 560 -18.56 61.37 -11.98
N ASN A 561 -19.43 60.39 -11.71
CA ASN A 561 -19.14 58.95 -11.80
C ASN A 561 -18.48 58.62 -13.16
N PRO A 562 -17.28 58.03 -13.20
CA PRO A 562 -16.69 57.58 -14.46
C PRO A 562 -17.60 56.55 -15.13
N LYS A 563 -17.99 56.80 -16.39
CA LYS A 563 -18.64 55.77 -17.22
C LYS A 563 -17.56 54.78 -17.69
N GLY A 564 -17.80 53.48 -17.50
CA GLY A 564 -16.85 52.41 -17.83
C GLY A 564 -16.09 51.83 -16.63
N ASP A 565 -16.64 51.97 -15.42
CA ASP A 565 -16.07 51.40 -14.20
C ASP A 565 -16.35 49.89 -14.13
N SER A 566 -15.31 49.06 -13.99
CA SER A 566 -15.40 47.59 -14.18
C SER A 566 -16.37 46.88 -13.22
N GLN A 567 -16.67 47.49 -12.08
CA GLN A 567 -17.73 47.07 -11.16
C GLN A 567 -19.13 46.98 -11.81
N THR A 568 -19.41 47.81 -12.83
CA THR A 568 -20.72 47.85 -13.50
C THR A 568 -20.90 46.61 -14.40
N GLU A 569 -19.87 46.29 -15.19
CA GLU A 569 -19.88 45.15 -16.12
C GLU A 569 -19.99 43.81 -15.36
N ILE A 570 -19.30 43.68 -14.23
CA ILE A 570 -19.44 42.50 -13.36
C ILE A 570 -20.84 42.44 -12.74
N ALA A 571 -21.41 43.57 -12.29
CA ALA A 571 -22.76 43.58 -11.72
C ALA A 571 -23.83 43.19 -12.76
N GLU A 572 -23.70 43.66 -14.00
CA GLU A 572 -24.56 43.29 -15.12
C GLU A 572 -24.39 41.81 -15.49
N TYR A 573 -23.15 41.30 -15.55
CA TYR A 573 -22.87 39.88 -15.77
C TYR A 573 -23.45 39.01 -14.66
N ALA A 574 -23.35 39.41 -13.39
CA ALA A 574 -23.93 38.70 -12.27
C ALA A 574 -25.47 38.65 -12.35
N ILE A 575 -26.13 39.75 -12.74
CA ILE A 575 -27.59 39.77 -12.95
C ILE A 575 -27.98 38.83 -14.10
N ALA A 576 -27.29 38.90 -15.25
CA ALA A 576 -27.58 38.04 -16.40
C ALA A 576 -27.36 36.55 -16.08
N THR A 577 -26.27 36.23 -15.37
CA THR A 577 -25.92 34.86 -14.95
C THR A 577 -26.93 34.32 -13.93
N LEU A 578 -27.42 35.16 -13.01
CA LEU A 578 -28.50 34.82 -12.09
C LEU A 578 -29.83 34.59 -12.82
N GLN A 579 -30.22 35.46 -13.75
CA GLN A 579 -31.47 35.34 -14.50
C GLN A 579 -31.50 34.09 -15.42
N LYS A 580 -30.35 33.69 -15.97
CA LYS A 580 -30.24 32.54 -16.86
C LYS A 580 -30.16 31.20 -16.12
N ASN A 581 -29.35 31.13 -15.06
CA ASN A 581 -28.96 29.84 -14.46
C ASN A 581 -29.58 29.60 -13.07
N VAL A 582 -30.23 30.60 -12.44
CA VAL A 582 -30.76 30.48 -11.08
C VAL A 582 -32.23 30.89 -11.02
N SER A 583 -33.05 30.14 -10.27
CA SER A 583 -34.47 30.44 -10.09
C SER A 583 -34.70 31.73 -9.28
N CYS A 584 -34.71 32.88 -9.95
CA CYS A 584 -34.98 34.20 -9.38
C CYS A 584 -36.27 34.85 -9.94
N GLY A 585 -36.78 35.88 -9.26
CA GLY A 585 -37.94 36.64 -9.74
C GLY A 585 -37.59 37.53 -10.94
N ALA A 586 -38.54 37.73 -11.85
CA ALA A 586 -38.35 38.45 -13.12
C ALA A 586 -37.83 39.91 -12.99
N ASN A 587 -37.98 40.53 -11.81
CA ASN A 587 -37.53 41.89 -11.52
C ASN A 587 -36.23 41.94 -10.70
N LEU A 588 -35.35 40.95 -10.83
CA LEU A 588 -34.02 40.97 -10.21
C LEU A 588 -33.18 42.10 -10.81
N GLY A 589 -32.75 43.05 -9.97
CA GLY A 589 -31.91 44.19 -10.36
C GLY A 589 -30.90 44.57 -9.28
N GLY A 590 -29.84 45.28 -9.69
CA GLY A 590 -28.80 45.79 -8.81
C GLY A 590 -29.07 47.22 -8.33
N HIS A 591 -28.60 47.56 -7.12
CA HIS A 591 -28.65 48.91 -6.56
C HIS A 591 -27.23 49.49 -6.40
N TYR A 592 -27.00 50.70 -6.88
CA TYR A 592 -25.71 51.39 -6.74
C TYR A 592 -25.71 52.34 -5.53
N HIS A 593 -24.95 51.98 -4.50
CA HIS A 593 -24.82 52.79 -3.29
C HIS A 593 -23.75 53.88 -3.49
N ARG A 594 -24.13 55.01 -4.09
CA ARG A 594 -23.23 56.16 -4.38
C ARG A 594 -22.33 56.55 -3.21
N GLN A 595 -22.84 56.53 -1.97
CA GLN A 595 -22.06 56.89 -0.79
C GLN A 595 -20.86 55.95 -0.61
N HIS A 596 -21.07 54.63 -0.77
CA HIS A 596 -20.08 53.57 -0.52
C HIS A 596 -19.34 53.09 -1.77
N ASN A 597 -19.61 53.65 -2.95
CA ASN A 597 -19.06 53.26 -4.26
C ASN A 597 -19.08 51.73 -4.47
N LEU A 598 -20.29 51.14 -4.44
CA LEU A 598 -20.49 49.72 -4.72
C LEU A 598 -21.83 49.45 -5.41
N HIS A 599 -21.84 48.47 -6.30
CA HIS A 599 -23.05 47.83 -6.82
C HIS A 599 -23.44 46.64 -5.92
N GLN A 600 -24.73 46.54 -5.58
CA GLN A 600 -25.27 45.48 -4.74
C GLN A 600 -26.38 44.71 -5.47
N VAL A 601 -26.28 43.38 -5.58
CA VAL A 601 -27.28 42.51 -6.21
C VAL A 601 -27.78 41.50 -5.18
N ALA A 602 -29.08 41.52 -4.86
CA ALA A 602 -29.63 40.71 -3.78
C ALA A 602 -30.58 39.61 -4.31
N SER A 603 -30.29 38.33 -4.06
CA SER A 603 -31.00 37.19 -4.65
C SER A 603 -31.31 36.08 -3.63
N SER A 604 -32.59 35.72 -3.51
CA SER A 604 -33.02 34.52 -2.78
C SER A 604 -32.87 33.24 -3.61
N GLY A 605 -32.80 33.34 -4.94
CA GLY A 605 -32.44 32.22 -5.81
C GLY A 605 -31.00 31.78 -5.58
N LEU A 606 -30.06 32.74 -5.47
CA LEU A 606 -28.67 32.44 -5.16
C LEU A 606 -28.49 31.94 -3.71
N ALA A 607 -29.37 32.32 -2.78
CA ALA A 607 -29.39 31.70 -1.44
C ALA A 607 -29.74 30.21 -1.51
N LYS A 608 -30.67 29.81 -2.39
CA LYS A 608 -30.99 28.39 -2.63
C LYS A 608 -29.83 27.64 -3.30
N LEU A 609 -29.19 28.24 -4.30
CA LEU A 609 -28.01 27.65 -4.95
C LEU A 609 -26.86 27.49 -3.94
N ALA A 610 -26.60 28.50 -3.10
CA ALA A 610 -25.60 28.42 -2.04
C ALA A 610 -25.91 27.28 -1.05
N ALA A 611 -27.17 27.14 -0.64
CA ALA A 611 -27.61 26.06 0.22
C ALA A 611 -27.44 24.65 -0.40
N GLN A 612 -27.53 24.49 -1.73
CA GLN A 612 -27.27 23.21 -2.41
C GLN A 612 -25.81 22.74 -2.26
N PHE A 613 -24.87 23.67 -2.10
CA PHE A 613 -23.46 23.40 -1.85
C PHE A 613 -23.08 23.58 -0.37
N ASN A 614 -24.07 23.52 0.55
CA ASN A 614 -23.92 23.74 1.99
C ASN A 614 -23.32 25.10 2.41
N ILE A 615 -23.31 26.10 1.53
CA ILE A 615 -22.87 27.47 1.82
C ILE A 615 -24.03 28.26 2.44
N HIS A 616 -23.97 28.46 3.77
CA HIS A 616 -25.04 29.09 4.54
C HIS A 616 -24.50 30.15 5.52
N ARG A 617 -25.41 30.89 6.17
CA ARG A 617 -25.03 31.99 7.07
C ARG A 617 -24.23 31.43 8.26
N GLY A 618 -22.99 31.89 8.42
CA GLY A 618 -22.02 31.36 9.39
C GLY A 618 -20.97 30.44 8.77
N GLN A 619 -21.31 29.72 7.69
CA GLN A 619 -20.44 28.80 6.96
C GLN A 619 -20.28 29.26 5.49
N LYS A 620 -19.72 30.46 5.32
CA LYS A 620 -19.48 31.09 4.02
C LYS A 620 -18.09 30.73 3.48
N VAL A 621 -17.90 29.46 3.12
CA VAL A 621 -16.59 28.87 2.79
C VAL A 621 -16.67 27.95 1.57
N VAL A 622 -15.51 27.51 1.07
CA VAL A 622 -15.42 26.34 0.18
C VAL A 622 -15.71 25.09 1.02
N THR A 623 -16.75 24.35 0.64
CA THR A 623 -17.23 23.15 1.34
C THR A 623 -16.75 21.87 0.63
N PRO A 624 -16.87 20.68 1.27
CA PRO A 624 -16.59 19.41 0.58
C PRO A 624 -17.41 19.22 -0.69
N GLU A 625 -18.67 19.68 -0.72
CA GLU A 625 -19.55 19.59 -1.90
C GLU A 625 -19.04 20.48 -3.06
N VAL A 626 -18.44 21.64 -2.75
CA VAL A 626 -17.74 22.48 -3.74
C VAL A 626 -16.47 21.79 -4.26
N GLU A 627 -15.80 20.98 -3.44
CA GLU A 627 -14.61 20.23 -3.86
C GLU A 627 -14.91 18.88 -4.55
N GLN A 628 -16.10 18.32 -4.38
CA GLN A 628 -16.58 17.16 -5.15
C GLN A 628 -17.25 17.58 -6.48
N ALA A 629 -17.45 18.88 -6.70
CA ALA A 629 -18.09 19.45 -7.87
C ALA A 629 -17.32 19.20 -9.19
N SER A 630 -17.98 19.49 -10.31
CA SER A 630 -17.41 19.29 -11.66
C SER A 630 -16.15 20.13 -11.90
N TYR A 631 -15.32 19.68 -12.84
CA TYR A 631 -14.17 20.43 -13.34
C TYR A 631 -14.54 21.85 -13.82
N GLU A 632 -15.70 22.03 -14.46
CA GLU A 632 -16.17 23.34 -14.91
C GLU A 632 -16.63 24.24 -13.76
N PHE A 633 -17.32 23.68 -12.76
CA PHE A 633 -17.70 24.40 -11.55
C PHE A 633 -16.47 24.85 -10.75
N TYR A 634 -15.44 23.99 -10.65
CA TYR A 634 -14.12 24.33 -10.11
C TYR A 634 -13.55 25.60 -10.75
N ARG A 635 -13.48 25.61 -12.08
CA ARG A 635 -12.93 26.73 -12.86
C ARG A 635 -13.75 28.00 -12.64
N GLY A 636 -15.08 27.90 -12.69
CA GLY A 636 -15.99 29.01 -12.47
C GLY A 636 -15.86 29.61 -11.07
N LEU A 637 -15.89 28.77 -10.03
CA LEU A 637 -15.78 29.19 -8.63
C LEU A 637 -14.45 29.88 -8.34
N LEU A 638 -13.35 29.31 -8.85
CA LEU A 638 -12.05 29.95 -8.75
C LEU A 638 -12.05 31.31 -9.46
N GLN A 639 -12.54 31.41 -10.71
CA GLN A 639 -12.61 32.70 -11.42
C GLN A 639 -13.42 33.74 -10.64
N GLY A 640 -14.63 33.41 -10.17
CA GLY A 640 -15.49 34.34 -9.42
C GLY A 640 -14.90 34.79 -8.08
N LEU A 641 -14.19 33.90 -7.38
CA LEU A 641 -13.50 34.24 -6.14
C LEU A 641 -12.27 35.12 -6.37
N PHE A 642 -11.53 34.91 -7.46
CA PHE A 642 -10.43 35.79 -7.87
C PHE A 642 -10.94 37.13 -8.49
N ASP A 643 -12.14 37.17 -9.05
CA ASP A 643 -12.79 38.40 -9.51
C ASP A 643 -13.25 39.31 -8.36
N ALA A 644 -13.69 38.73 -7.24
CA ALA A 644 -13.87 39.47 -5.99
C ALA A 644 -12.49 39.84 -5.37
N ASP A 645 -11.90 38.90 -4.64
CA ASP A 645 -10.77 39.15 -3.72
C ASP A 645 -9.37 38.92 -4.34
N GLY A 646 -9.32 38.43 -5.58
CA GLY A 646 -8.07 38.21 -6.29
C GLY A 646 -7.42 39.51 -6.78
N SER A 647 -6.13 39.46 -7.11
CA SER A 647 -5.38 40.62 -7.61
C SER A 647 -4.17 40.20 -8.44
N VAL A 648 -3.84 40.99 -9.46
CA VAL A 648 -2.60 40.84 -10.23
C VAL A 648 -1.58 41.83 -9.67
N GLN A 649 -0.46 41.31 -9.15
CA GLN A 649 0.58 42.08 -8.48
C GLN A 649 1.97 41.81 -9.07
N GLY A 650 2.91 42.71 -8.80
CA GLY A 650 4.31 42.59 -9.21
C GLY A 650 4.66 43.34 -10.50
N THR A 651 5.90 43.19 -10.95
CA THR A 651 6.45 43.77 -12.18
C THR A 651 7.51 42.82 -12.75
N GLN A 652 7.88 42.98 -14.02
CA GLN A 652 8.89 42.14 -14.68
C GLN A 652 10.20 41.97 -13.87
N ASN A 653 10.65 43.04 -13.20
CA ASN A 653 11.89 43.04 -12.42
C ASN A 653 11.75 42.42 -11.01
N LYS A 654 10.52 42.32 -10.46
CA LYS A 654 10.24 41.81 -9.11
C LYS A 654 9.50 40.46 -9.10
N GLY A 655 9.23 39.90 -10.27
CA GLY A 655 8.30 38.80 -10.46
C GLY A 655 6.85 39.30 -10.55
N ILE A 656 6.06 38.61 -11.35
CA ILE A 656 4.60 38.79 -11.48
C ILE A 656 3.92 37.67 -10.70
N SER A 657 2.76 37.96 -10.11
CA SER A 657 1.98 36.97 -9.35
C SER A 657 0.50 37.31 -9.37
N VAL A 658 -0.34 36.29 -9.51
CA VAL A 658 -1.77 36.35 -9.18
C VAL A 658 -1.91 36.01 -7.70
N ARG A 659 -2.74 36.75 -6.95
CA ARG A 659 -2.88 36.58 -5.50
C ARG A 659 -4.32 36.69 -5.02
N LEU A 660 -4.70 35.87 -4.05
CA LEU A 660 -6.00 35.89 -3.38
C LEU A 660 -5.79 36.16 -1.89
N ALA A 661 -6.37 37.25 -1.39
CA ALA A 661 -6.19 37.70 -0.01
C ALA A 661 -7.43 37.37 0.83
N GLN A 662 -7.28 36.63 1.93
CA GLN A 662 -8.42 36.20 2.76
C GLN A 662 -8.10 36.20 4.25
N SER A 663 -9.14 36.33 5.08
CA SER A 663 -9.03 36.15 6.55
C SER A 663 -9.37 34.72 7.00
N ASN A 664 -9.88 33.88 6.10
CA ASN A 664 -10.07 32.45 6.32
C ASN A 664 -8.93 31.68 5.63
N LEU A 665 -8.15 30.94 6.42
CA LEU A 665 -7.04 30.13 5.95
C LEU A 665 -7.52 28.84 5.26
N GLU A 666 -8.46 28.12 5.88
CA GLU A 666 -9.05 26.87 5.37
C GLU A 666 -9.64 27.04 3.95
N LEU A 667 -10.22 28.21 3.67
CA LEU A 667 -10.72 28.59 2.35
C LEU A 667 -9.59 28.71 1.31
N LEU A 668 -8.51 29.44 1.61
CA LEU A 668 -7.36 29.55 0.70
C LEU A 668 -6.71 28.19 0.45
N GLN A 669 -6.78 27.35 1.46
CA GLN A 669 -6.23 26.02 1.47
C GLN A 669 -7.05 25.06 0.61
N ALA A 670 -8.38 25.06 0.74
CA ALA A 670 -9.29 24.39 -0.19
C ALA A 670 -9.04 24.87 -1.64
N VAL A 671 -8.94 26.18 -1.86
CA VAL A 671 -8.58 26.76 -3.17
C VAL A 671 -7.22 26.25 -3.69
N GLN A 672 -6.24 26.05 -2.82
CA GLN A 672 -4.96 25.41 -3.17
C GLN A 672 -5.13 23.93 -3.52
N ARG A 673 -5.95 23.16 -2.79
CA ARG A 673 -6.32 21.78 -3.17
C ARG A 673 -6.86 21.76 -4.60
N MET A 674 -7.80 22.66 -4.88
CA MET A 674 -8.49 22.78 -6.16
C MET A 674 -7.53 23.16 -7.30
N LEU A 675 -6.66 24.15 -7.10
CA LEU A 675 -5.68 24.58 -8.10
C LEU A 675 -4.64 23.48 -8.43
N LEU A 676 -4.15 22.73 -7.42
CA LEU A 676 -3.16 21.67 -7.66
C LEU A 676 -3.72 20.56 -8.57
N ARG A 677 -4.99 20.19 -8.36
CA ARG A 677 -5.71 19.19 -9.18
C ARG A 677 -5.91 19.64 -10.62
N LEU A 678 -5.86 20.95 -10.90
CA LEU A 678 -5.82 21.55 -12.24
C LEU A 678 -4.37 21.73 -12.78
N GLY A 679 -3.36 21.14 -12.11
CA GLY A 679 -1.95 21.29 -12.48
C GLY A 679 -1.31 22.64 -12.14
N ILE A 680 -1.97 23.48 -11.32
CA ILE A 680 -1.55 24.83 -10.94
C ILE A 680 -1.04 24.81 -9.49
N VAL A 681 0.27 24.79 -9.29
CA VAL A 681 0.85 24.90 -7.94
C VAL A 681 0.75 26.34 -7.43
N SER A 682 0.34 26.51 -6.17
CA SER A 682 0.20 27.81 -5.50
C SER A 682 0.77 27.77 -4.08
N THR A 683 1.11 28.94 -3.53
CA THR A 683 1.73 29.11 -2.20
C THR A 683 0.82 29.95 -1.29
N VAL A 684 0.44 29.45 -0.12
CA VAL A 684 -0.36 30.17 0.89
C VAL A 684 0.55 30.82 1.94
N TYR A 685 0.66 32.14 1.92
CA TYR A 685 1.39 32.91 2.92
C TYR A 685 0.47 33.32 4.07
N GLN A 686 0.74 32.82 5.26
CA GLN A 686 -0.06 33.11 6.45
C GLN A 686 0.33 34.43 7.13
N ASN A 687 -0.60 35.04 7.87
CA ASN A 687 -0.35 36.18 8.77
C ASN A 687 0.33 37.41 8.12
N ARG A 688 0.12 37.60 6.81
CA ARG A 688 0.59 38.76 6.03
C ARG A 688 0.10 40.09 6.59
N ARG A 689 -1.04 40.08 7.28
CA ARG A 689 -1.36 41.05 8.34
C ARG A 689 -1.71 40.27 9.61
N MET A 690 -1.03 40.54 10.72
CA MET A 690 -1.38 39.97 12.04
C MET A 690 -2.76 40.45 12.53
N ALA A 691 -3.44 39.66 13.35
CA ALA A 691 -4.66 40.09 14.02
C ALA A 691 -4.41 41.29 14.96
N GLY A 692 -5.43 42.13 15.19
CA GLY A 692 -5.34 43.24 16.13
C GLY A 692 -6.27 44.39 15.82
N TYR A 693 -6.48 45.24 16.84
CA TYR A 693 -7.25 46.47 16.72
C TYR A 693 -6.61 47.42 15.70
N ARG A 694 -7.44 47.90 14.79
CA ARG A 694 -7.10 48.92 13.80
C ARG A 694 -8.19 49.97 13.83
N LEU A 695 -7.82 51.21 13.58
CA LEU A 695 -8.81 52.22 13.26
C LEU A 695 -9.37 51.87 11.88
N MET A 696 -10.60 51.37 11.84
CA MET A 696 -11.37 51.08 10.63
C MET A 696 -12.58 52.03 10.61
N PRO A 697 -13.09 52.41 9.43
CA PRO A 697 -14.32 53.20 9.34
C PRO A 697 -15.49 52.40 9.92
N ASP A 698 -16.21 52.97 10.87
CA ASP A 698 -17.47 52.41 11.37
C ASP A 698 -18.62 52.66 10.35
N THR A 699 -19.86 52.37 10.74
CA THR A 699 -21.05 52.62 9.92
C THR A 699 -21.24 54.12 9.57
N ASN A 700 -20.73 55.03 10.40
CA ASN A 700 -20.73 56.48 10.18
C ASN A 700 -19.48 56.98 9.44
N ARG A 701 -18.50 56.10 9.19
CA ARG A 701 -17.13 56.34 8.67
C ARG A 701 -16.17 57.01 9.65
N ASP A 702 -16.56 57.11 10.91
CA ASP A 702 -15.64 57.54 11.96
C ASP A 702 -14.62 56.42 12.22
N MET A 703 -13.38 56.82 12.48
CA MET A 703 -12.27 55.89 12.67
C MET A 703 -12.34 55.24 14.04
N ALA A 704 -13.05 54.11 14.11
CA ALA A 704 -13.28 53.35 15.33
C ALA A 704 -12.29 52.18 15.46
N PRO A 705 -11.86 51.81 16.68
CA PRO A 705 -11.02 50.63 16.90
C PRO A 705 -11.83 49.34 16.65
N TYR A 706 -11.62 48.74 15.48
CA TYR A 706 -12.21 47.45 15.10
C TYR A 706 -11.16 46.34 15.21
N PHE A 707 -11.53 45.19 15.77
CA PHE A 707 -10.63 44.04 15.88
C PHE A 707 -10.60 43.26 14.56
N CYS A 708 -9.57 43.48 13.75
CA CYS A 708 -9.38 42.70 12.53
C CYS A 708 -8.73 41.35 12.86
N LYS A 709 -9.28 40.27 12.29
CA LYS A 709 -8.62 38.95 12.23
C LYS A 709 -7.31 39.04 11.43
N ALA A 710 -6.49 37.99 11.53
CA ALA A 710 -5.31 37.86 10.69
C ALA A 710 -5.71 37.74 9.20
N GLN A 711 -4.78 38.11 8.32
CA GLN A 711 -4.97 38.04 6.87
C GLN A 711 -3.85 37.22 6.23
N HIS A 712 -4.25 36.31 5.36
CA HIS A 712 -3.46 35.33 4.64
C HIS A 712 -3.53 35.66 3.12
N GLU A 713 -2.59 35.16 2.33
CA GLU A 713 -2.46 35.48 0.90
C GLU A 713 -2.02 34.24 0.12
N LEU A 714 -2.90 33.67 -0.71
CA LEU A 714 -2.53 32.64 -1.68
C LEU A 714 -1.91 33.31 -2.90
N VAL A 715 -0.85 32.71 -3.45
CA VAL A 715 -0.03 33.29 -4.53
C VAL A 715 0.24 32.24 -5.60
N ILE A 716 -0.04 32.58 -6.85
CA ILE A 716 0.31 31.81 -8.05
C ILE A 716 1.45 32.56 -8.77
N ALA A 717 2.48 31.83 -9.16
CA ALA A 717 3.71 32.34 -9.78
C ALA A 717 4.33 31.27 -10.71
N ASN A 718 5.47 31.57 -11.32
CA ASN A 718 6.16 30.68 -12.29
C ASN A 718 5.27 30.37 -13.52
N ASP A 719 5.55 29.30 -14.26
CA ASP A 719 4.74 28.87 -15.41
C ASP A 719 3.29 28.52 -15.04
N ASN A 720 2.97 28.27 -13.76
CA ASN A 720 1.59 28.15 -13.27
C ASN A 720 0.72 29.39 -13.58
N LEU A 721 1.31 30.57 -13.84
CA LEU A 721 0.55 31.74 -14.30
C LEU A 721 -0.05 31.56 -15.69
N THR A 722 0.61 30.81 -16.58
CA THR A 722 0.08 30.47 -17.91
C THR A 722 -1.08 29.49 -17.74
N TYR A 723 -0.89 28.41 -16.98
CA TYR A 723 -1.98 27.47 -16.67
C TYR A 723 -3.16 28.16 -15.97
N PHE A 724 -2.93 29.08 -15.03
CA PHE A 724 -4.00 29.89 -14.45
C PHE A 724 -4.71 30.77 -15.49
N ARG A 725 -3.96 31.44 -16.37
CA ARG A 725 -4.51 32.29 -17.44
C ARG A 725 -5.36 31.49 -18.46
N ASP A 726 -4.98 30.25 -18.73
CA ASP A 726 -5.63 29.42 -19.74
C ASP A 726 -6.82 28.64 -19.16
N ILE A 727 -6.74 28.24 -17.87
CA ILE A 727 -7.76 27.41 -17.22
C ILE A 727 -8.78 28.25 -16.41
N VAL A 728 -8.38 29.35 -15.77
CA VAL A 728 -9.21 30.08 -14.77
C VAL A 728 -9.31 31.59 -15.03
N ASP A 729 -8.20 32.31 -14.97
CA ASP A 729 -8.07 33.77 -15.15
C ASP A 729 -9.07 34.62 -14.31
N PHE A 730 -9.70 35.62 -14.93
CA PHE A 730 -10.56 36.64 -14.34
C PHE A 730 -11.63 37.02 -15.35
N ARG A 731 -12.86 37.26 -14.89
CA ARG A 731 -13.88 37.97 -15.66
C ARG A 731 -13.69 39.49 -15.59
N GLN A 732 -13.11 40.05 -14.52
CA GLN A 732 -12.92 41.49 -14.39
C GLN A 732 -11.98 42.00 -15.49
N PRO A 733 -12.43 42.90 -16.39
CA PRO A 733 -11.62 43.35 -17.53
C PRO A 733 -10.27 43.93 -17.12
N GLU A 734 -10.21 44.68 -16.01
CA GLU A 734 -8.97 45.27 -15.50
C GLU A 734 -7.96 44.21 -15.02
N LYS A 735 -8.38 43.22 -14.21
CA LYS A 735 -7.50 42.13 -13.75
C LYS A 735 -7.07 41.25 -14.94
N HIS A 736 -8.01 40.89 -15.81
CA HIS A 736 -7.76 40.14 -17.04
C HIS A 736 -6.72 40.81 -17.94
N GLN A 737 -6.93 42.08 -18.32
CA GLN A 737 -6.00 42.82 -19.18
C GLN A 737 -4.64 43.02 -18.49
N LYS A 738 -4.63 43.27 -17.18
CA LYS A 738 -3.40 43.44 -16.40
C LYS A 738 -2.57 42.15 -16.37
N LEU A 739 -3.17 40.97 -16.19
CA LEU A 739 -2.43 39.71 -16.27
C LEU A 739 -1.90 39.45 -17.69
N GLY A 740 -2.75 39.58 -18.71
CA GLY A 740 -2.36 39.35 -20.11
C GLY A 740 -1.20 40.27 -20.55
N ASN A 741 -1.28 41.57 -20.24
CA ASN A 741 -0.22 42.54 -20.56
C ASN A 741 1.10 42.24 -19.82
N LEU A 742 1.03 41.72 -18.60
CA LEU A 742 2.21 41.32 -17.83
C LEU A 742 2.81 40.00 -18.33
N LEU A 743 2.00 39.02 -18.74
CA LEU A 743 2.51 37.77 -19.32
C LEU A 743 3.16 37.99 -20.69
N ASN A 744 2.55 38.81 -21.55
CA ASN A 744 3.10 39.16 -22.88
C ASN A 744 4.45 39.91 -22.81
N GLY A 745 4.87 40.39 -21.64
CA GLY A 745 6.17 41.03 -21.44
C GLY A 745 7.35 40.08 -21.18
N TYR A 746 7.12 38.77 -20.98
CA TYR A 746 8.17 37.81 -20.62
C TYR A 746 9.06 37.44 -21.81
N LYS A 747 10.18 38.17 -21.98
CA LYS A 747 11.22 37.92 -23.00
C LYS A 747 11.95 36.56 -22.90
N ARG A 748 11.72 35.81 -21.83
CA ARG A 748 12.23 34.44 -21.60
C ARG A 748 11.06 33.59 -21.10
N LYS A 749 11.08 32.28 -21.38
CA LYS A 749 10.11 31.35 -20.80
C LYS A 749 10.09 31.47 -19.28
N LEU A 750 8.89 31.39 -18.69
CA LEU A 750 8.69 31.35 -17.25
C LEU A 750 9.44 30.14 -16.65
N ASN A 751 9.80 30.25 -15.37
CA ASN A 751 10.41 29.14 -14.64
C ASN A 751 9.44 27.96 -14.59
N ARG A 752 9.92 26.75 -14.89
CA ARG A 752 9.11 25.53 -14.88
C ARG A 752 8.81 25.08 -13.44
N GLU A 753 7.54 24.87 -13.13
CA GLU A 753 7.11 24.20 -11.90
C GLU A 753 7.60 22.75 -11.84
N ARG A 754 7.92 22.30 -10.63
CA ARG A 754 8.59 21.02 -10.37
C ARG A 754 7.70 20.03 -9.65
N PHE A 755 6.52 20.45 -9.18
CA PHE A 755 5.61 19.65 -8.37
C PHE A 755 6.32 19.18 -7.09
N VAL A 756 6.88 20.16 -6.38
CA VAL A 756 7.66 19.95 -5.17
C VAL A 756 7.28 21.01 -4.16
N VAL A 757 7.05 20.59 -2.92
CA VAL A 757 6.74 21.49 -1.81
C VAL A 757 7.74 21.31 -0.68
N THR A 758 8.05 22.43 -0.04
CA THR A 758 9.02 22.52 1.03
C THR A 758 8.34 22.31 2.36
N VAL A 759 8.98 21.58 3.25
CA VAL A 759 8.37 21.23 4.52
C VAL A 759 8.52 22.39 5.51
N GLN A 760 7.49 22.70 6.29
CA GLN A 760 7.49 23.75 7.32
C GLN A 760 7.40 23.18 8.74
N SER A 761 6.52 22.21 8.98
CA SER A 761 6.29 21.60 10.30
C SER A 761 6.45 20.07 10.22
N VAL A 762 6.41 19.40 11.37
CA VAL A 762 5.92 18.03 11.67
C VAL A 762 5.50 18.10 13.12
N SER A 763 4.25 17.75 13.40
CA SER A 763 3.58 18.13 14.64
C SER A 763 2.57 17.06 15.03
N PRO A 764 2.67 16.46 16.23
CA PRO A 764 1.61 15.64 16.80
C PRO A 764 0.22 16.29 16.73
N GLY A 765 -0.79 15.45 16.55
CA GLY A 765 -2.19 15.79 16.31
C GLY A 765 -3.09 14.90 17.17
N SER A 766 -4.32 14.67 16.73
CA SER A 766 -5.34 13.92 17.48
C SER A 766 -5.09 12.39 17.49
N ILE A 767 -6.00 11.61 18.08
CA ILE A 767 -6.17 10.17 17.78
C ILE A 767 -7.41 10.10 16.89
N GLU A 768 -7.33 9.56 15.68
CA GLU A 768 -8.41 9.66 14.68
C GLU A 768 -8.61 8.40 13.85
N SER A 769 -9.80 8.28 13.28
CA SER A 769 -10.13 7.34 12.21
C SER A 769 -9.25 7.60 10.98
N VAL A 770 -8.59 6.57 10.47
CA VAL A 770 -7.49 6.64 9.50
C VAL A 770 -7.55 5.42 8.55
N TYR A 771 -7.55 5.61 7.21
CA TYR A 771 -8.09 4.76 6.11
C TYR A 771 -7.10 4.50 4.91
N ASP A 772 -6.77 3.26 4.46
CA ASP A 772 -5.72 2.94 3.42
C ASP A 772 -6.22 2.18 2.20
N CYS A 773 -5.43 2.08 1.14
CA CYS A 773 -5.65 1.09 0.09
C CYS A 773 -4.35 0.45 -0.38
N THR A 774 -4.46 -0.73 -0.97
CA THR A 774 -3.40 -1.25 -1.82
C THR A 774 -3.66 -0.73 -3.23
N VAL A 775 -2.65 -0.12 -3.87
CA VAL A 775 -2.70 0.19 -5.31
C VAL A 775 -1.80 -0.76 -6.09
N PRO A 776 -2.37 -1.76 -6.76
CA PRO A 776 -1.61 -2.84 -7.39
C PRO A 776 -0.90 -2.36 -8.65
N GLY A 777 0.34 -2.79 -8.86
CA GLY A 777 1.26 -2.14 -9.78
C GLY A 777 2.15 -1.15 -9.04
N PRO A 778 1.81 0.14 -8.89
CA PRO A 778 2.74 1.15 -8.39
C PRO A 778 2.97 1.08 -6.88
N SER A 779 2.08 0.45 -6.09
CA SER A 779 2.05 0.48 -4.62
C SER A 779 2.15 1.93 -4.11
N ARG A 780 1.23 2.78 -4.62
CA ARG A 780 1.26 4.25 -4.55
C ARG A 780 -0.10 4.83 -5.00
N PHE A 781 -0.74 5.73 -4.22
CA PHE A 781 -2.01 6.43 -4.55
C PHE A 781 -1.93 7.94 -4.38
N ASP A 782 -2.88 8.69 -4.98
CA ASP A 782 -3.02 10.12 -4.74
C ASP A 782 -3.48 10.44 -3.33
N ALA A 783 -2.79 11.42 -2.79
CA ALA A 783 -2.86 11.81 -1.43
C ALA A 783 -3.05 13.35 -1.41
N ASN A 784 -4.25 13.80 -1.82
CA ASN A 784 -4.69 15.17 -2.15
C ASN A 784 -3.81 15.85 -3.22
N GLY A 785 -2.91 15.10 -3.83
CA GLY A 785 -1.78 15.59 -4.59
C GLY A 785 -0.43 14.97 -4.23
N ILE A 786 -0.31 13.83 -3.51
CA ILE A 786 0.95 13.19 -3.02
C ILE A 786 0.79 11.60 -2.95
N VAL A 787 1.64 10.72 -2.36
CA VAL A 787 1.91 9.27 -2.79
C VAL A 787 1.94 8.10 -1.69
N ALA A 788 1.79 6.74 -1.91
CA ALA A 788 1.50 5.70 -0.80
C ALA A 788 1.59 4.08 -0.93
N HIS A 789 2.19 3.24 -0.03
CA HIS A 789 2.57 1.77 -0.28
C HIS A 789 1.91 0.56 0.52
N ASN A 790 2.26 -0.73 0.26
CA ASN A 790 1.69 -1.98 0.89
C ASN A 790 2.69 -3.06 1.46
N CYS A 791 2.28 -4.35 1.70
CA CYS A 791 2.66 -5.24 2.86
C CYS A 791 3.07 -6.76 2.65
N GLY A 792 3.26 -7.55 3.76
CA GLY A 792 3.70 -8.98 3.89
C GLY A 792 3.07 -9.81 5.07
N GLU A 793 3.54 -11.03 5.51
CA GLU A 793 2.66 -12.00 6.25
C GLU A 793 3.08 -13.09 7.33
N ILE A 794 4.32 -13.37 7.81
CA ILE A 794 4.64 -14.62 8.65
C ILE A 794 5.29 -14.43 10.07
N ILE A 795 4.96 -15.35 11.02
CA ILE A 795 5.30 -15.42 12.49
C ILE A 795 6.34 -16.52 12.89
N GLY A 796 7.21 -16.27 13.90
CA GLY A 796 8.23 -17.19 14.49
C GLY A 796 9.31 -16.45 15.32
N SER A 797 10.51 -16.99 15.65
CA SER A 797 11.61 -16.22 16.30
C SER A 797 12.98 -16.51 15.66
N ASP A 798 13.70 -15.47 15.22
CA ASP A 798 14.97 -15.59 14.46
C ASP A 798 14.92 -16.72 13.42
N PHE A 799 13.98 -16.65 12.48
CA PHE A 799 13.61 -17.79 11.64
C PHE A 799 13.33 -17.40 10.18
N HIS A 800 13.32 -18.40 9.29
CA HIS A 800 12.81 -18.29 7.93
C HIS A 800 11.55 -19.13 7.76
N CYS A 801 10.56 -18.63 7.00
CA CYS A 801 9.39 -19.42 6.65
C CYS A 801 9.76 -20.50 5.62
N ASN A 802 9.35 -21.75 5.88
CA ASN A 802 9.71 -22.91 5.06
C ASN A 802 8.43 -23.59 4.57
N LEU A 803 8.00 -23.25 3.36
CA LEU A 803 6.64 -23.46 2.89
C LEU A 803 6.57 -24.40 1.68
N ALA A 804 5.57 -25.28 1.67
CA ALA A 804 5.06 -25.98 0.49
C ALA A 804 3.54 -25.77 0.42
N GLU A 805 2.92 -26.07 -0.72
CA GLU A 805 1.50 -25.81 -0.95
C GLU A 805 0.81 -26.98 -1.65
N ILE A 806 -0.26 -27.48 -1.05
CA ILE A 806 -1.13 -28.50 -1.61
C ILE A 806 -2.28 -27.85 -2.38
N HIS A 807 -2.45 -28.20 -3.64
CA HIS A 807 -3.52 -27.68 -4.49
C HIS A 807 -4.72 -28.61 -4.40
N LEU A 808 -5.56 -28.38 -3.39
CA LEU A 808 -6.69 -29.26 -3.06
C LEU A 808 -7.68 -29.37 -4.22
N ASN A 809 -7.82 -28.33 -5.05
CA ASN A 809 -8.70 -28.35 -6.22
C ASN A 809 -8.25 -29.32 -7.34
N GLN A 810 -7.07 -29.94 -7.24
CA GLN A 810 -6.58 -30.98 -8.16
C GLN A 810 -6.69 -32.40 -7.58
N ILE A 811 -7.30 -32.55 -6.39
CA ILE A 811 -7.36 -33.80 -5.62
C ILE A 811 -8.82 -34.22 -5.43
N ASP A 812 -9.12 -35.49 -5.70
CA ASP A 812 -10.46 -36.05 -5.48
C ASP A 812 -10.76 -36.16 -3.96
N PRO A 813 -11.87 -35.56 -3.46
CA PRO A 813 -12.24 -35.63 -2.05
C PRO A 813 -12.45 -37.02 -1.47
N HIS A 814 -12.75 -38.02 -2.30
CA HIS A 814 -12.94 -39.41 -1.90
C HIS A 814 -11.69 -40.26 -2.14
N ASN A 815 -10.68 -39.76 -2.85
CA ASN A 815 -9.40 -40.44 -3.06
C ASN A 815 -8.41 -40.13 -1.92
N TYR A 816 -8.59 -40.82 -0.79
CA TYR A 816 -7.76 -40.61 0.39
C TYR A 816 -6.27 -40.95 0.17
N GLN A 817 -5.93 -41.86 -0.76
CA GLN A 817 -4.53 -42.16 -1.09
C GLN A 817 -3.87 -41.02 -1.89
N GLU A 818 -4.61 -40.34 -2.76
CA GLU A 818 -4.10 -39.17 -3.47
C GLU A 818 -3.91 -37.97 -2.53
N GLN A 819 -4.79 -37.80 -1.55
CA GLN A 819 -4.62 -36.84 -0.45
C GLN A 819 -3.37 -37.19 0.39
N GLU A 820 -3.22 -38.44 0.82
CA GLU A 820 -2.03 -38.94 1.53
C GLU A 820 -0.76 -38.61 0.75
N ASN A 821 -0.72 -38.94 -0.54
CA ASN A 821 0.43 -38.72 -1.41
C ASN A 821 0.77 -37.23 -1.57
N ALA A 822 -0.23 -36.37 -1.77
CA ALA A 822 -0.01 -34.93 -1.95
C ALA A 822 0.53 -34.27 -0.67
N PHE A 823 -0.12 -34.52 0.48
CA PHE A 823 0.37 -33.99 1.76
C PHE A 823 1.72 -34.58 2.18
N SER A 824 1.99 -35.85 1.86
CA SER A 824 3.32 -36.47 2.04
C SER A 824 4.39 -35.80 1.17
N ALA A 825 4.09 -35.48 -0.09
CA ALA A 825 5.01 -34.74 -0.96
C ALA A 825 5.29 -33.32 -0.42
N GLY A 826 4.26 -32.59 0.03
CA GLY A 826 4.43 -31.28 0.65
C GLY A 826 5.30 -31.34 1.90
N ALA A 827 5.07 -32.34 2.75
CA ALA A 827 5.88 -32.64 3.94
C ALA A 827 7.35 -32.94 3.61
N LEU A 828 7.62 -33.82 2.64
CA LEU A 828 8.98 -34.14 2.19
C LEU A 828 9.71 -32.91 1.63
N SER A 829 9.01 -32.05 0.89
CA SER A 829 9.60 -30.83 0.32
C SER A 829 10.10 -29.86 1.39
N VAL A 830 9.28 -29.56 2.41
CA VAL A 830 9.70 -28.69 3.52
C VAL A 830 10.72 -29.36 4.44
N ALA A 831 10.64 -30.69 4.61
CA ALA A 831 11.57 -31.44 5.44
C ALA A 831 12.97 -31.53 4.80
N ALA A 832 13.08 -31.68 3.48
CA ALA A 832 14.36 -31.63 2.75
C ALA A 832 15.14 -30.32 3.05
N LEU A 833 14.42 -29.18 3.05
CA LEU A 833 14.97 -27.85 3.34
C LEU A 833 15.45 -27.68 4.80
N LEU A 834 15.18 -28.61 5.71
CA LEU A 834 15.76 -28.61 7.06
C LEU A 834 17.27 -28.89 7.06
N ASN A 835 17.81 -29.52 6.00
CA ASN A 835 19.25 -29.78 5.85
C ASN A 835 20.09 -28.53 5.56
N HIS A 836 19.48 -27.41 5.13
CA HIS A 836 20.22 -26.14 5.03
C HIS A 836 20.83 -25.76 6.39
N LYS A 837 22.15 -25.57 6.40
CA LYS A 837 22.91 -25.05 7.52
C LYS A 837 23.22 -23.57 7.28
N PHE A 838 22.58 -22.69 8.03
CA PHE A 838 22.75 -21.25 7.89
C PHE A 838 24.10 -20.80 8.42
N LEU A 839 24.77 -19.88 7.71
CA LEU A 839 26.00 -19.25 8.18
C LEU A 839 25.77 -18.22 9.31
N GLU A 840 24.53 -17.79 9.49
CA GLU A 840 24.13 -16.88 10.57
C GLU A 840 23.82 -17.67 11.86
N PRO A 841 24.59 -17.50 12.95
CA PRO A 841 24.39 -18.27 14.18
C PRO A 841 22.99 -18.13 14.79
N ARG A 842 22.34 -16.96 14.73
CA ARG A 842 20.95 -16.81 15.25
C ARG A 842 19.98 -17.76 14.56
N TYR A 843 20.03 -17.78 13.23
CA TYR A 843 19.16 -18.62 12.41
C TYR A 843 19.53 -20.09 12.47
N GLN A 844 20.82 -20.42 12.63
CA GLN A 844 21.24 -21.81 12.81
C GLN A 844 20.84 -22.37 14.18
N TYR A 845 21.00 -21.58 15.24
CA TYR A 845 20.56 -21.91 16.60
C TYR A 845 19.03 -22.07 16.67
N SER A 846 18.27 -21.12 16.10
CA SER A 846 16.81 -21.23 16.00
C SER A 846 16.38 -22.45 15.18
N ARG A 847 17.04 -22.75 14.06
CA ARG A 847 16.82 -23.98 13.27
C ARG A 847 17.11 -25.26 14.06
N GLU A 848 18.03 -25.24 15.03
CA GLU A 848 18.37 -26.41 15.86
C GLU A 848 17.41 -26.59 17.05
N LEU A 849 16.88 -25.50 17.62
CA LEU A 849 15.88 -25.57 18.70
C LEU A 849 14.43 -25.72 18.21
N ASP A 850 14.06 -25.02 17.14
CA ASP A 850 12.71 -24.87 16.60
C ASP A 850 12.76 -24.96 15.06
N PRO A 851 13.09 -26.12 14.48
CA PRO A 851 13.08 -26.28 13.04
C PRO A 851 11.70 -25.92 12.49
N ILE A 852 11.66 -24.95 11.56
CA ILE A 852 10.40 -24.47 10.98
C ILE A 852 10.11 -25.23 9.69
N VAL A 853 8.90 -25.78 9.62
CA VAL A 853 8.24 -26.22 8.39
C VAL A 853 6.77 -25.80 8.42
N GLY A 854 6.18 -25.55 7.26
CA GLY A 854 4.78 -25.13 7.12
C GLY A 854 4.19 -25.60 5.80
N VAL A 855 3.57 -26.78 5.81
CA VAL A 855 2.76 -27.24 4.68
C VAL A 855 1.45 -26.43 4.68
N SER A 856 1.28 -25.64 3.62
CA SER A 856 0.07 -24.89 3.29
C SER A 856 -0.81 -25.69 2.33
N PHE A 857 -2.04 -25.24 2.13
CA PHE A 857 -2.87 -25.62 1.01
C PHE A 857 -3.48 -24.40 0.34
N THR A 858 -4.04 -24.60 -0.84
CA THR A 858 -4.88 -23.65 -1.56
C THR A 858 -6.05 -24.42 -2.19
N GLY A 859 -7.20 -23.77 -2.40
CA GLY A 859 -8.38 -24.41 -2.97
C GLY A 859 -9.24 -25.17 -1.97
N LEU A 860 -9.14 -24.89 -0.66
CA LEU A 860 -9.92 -25.60 0.37
C LEU A 860 -11.42 -25.41 0.17
N PHE A 861 -11.84 -24.17 -0.12
CA PHE A 861 -13.25 -23.88 -0.38
C PHE A 861 -13.75 -24.69 -1.57
N ASP A 862 -13.00 -24.68 -2.68
CA ASP A 862 -13.32 -25.46 -3.87
C ASP A 862 -13.41 -26.97 -3.59
N PHE A 863 -12.53 -27.48 -2.75
CA PHE A 863 -12.49 -28.89 -2.36
C PHE A 863 -13.73 -29.28 -1.54
N PHE A 864 -14.15 -28.46 -0.56
CA PHE A 864 -15.33 -28.77 0.25
C PHE A 864 -16.66 -28.61 -0.50
N VAL A 865 -16.76 -27.69 -1.46
CA VAL A 865 -17.92 -27.66 -2.38
C VAL A 865 -18.02 -28.98 -3.17
N ASN A 866 -16.90 -29.52 -3.65
CA ASN A 866 -16.89 -30.81 -4.34
C ASN A 866 -17.12 -32.01 -3.40
N ALA A 867 -16.69 -31.94 -2.13
CA ALA A 867 -16.83 -33.01 -1.15
C ALA A 867 -18.26 -33.14 -0.59
N PHE A 868 -18.94 -32.00 -0.40
CA PHE A 868 -20.20 -31.90 0.35
C PHE A 868 -21.39 -31.41 -0.51
N GLY A 869 -21.12 -30.89 -1.71
CA GLY A 869 -22.14 -30.41 -2.64
C GLY A 869 -22.76 -29.07 -2.27
N VAL A 870 -23.80 -28.70 -3.01
CA VAL A 870 -24.48 -27.38 -2.89
C VAL A 870 -25.18 -27.15 -1.56
N ASP A 871 -25.52 -28.20 -0.80
CA ASP A 871 -26.12 -28.02 0.53
C ASP A 871 -25.13 -27.45 1.56
N TRP A 872 -23.82 -27.67 1.37
CA TRP A 872 -22.77 -27.01 2.16
C TRP A 872 -22.66 -25.53 1.80
N LEU A 873 -22.87 -25.16 0.52
CA LEU A 873 -22.93 -23.77 0.08
C LEU A 873 -24.17 -23.04 0.65
N ARG A 874 -25.34 -23.69 0.68
CA ARG A 874 -26.56 -23.15 1.32
C ARG A 874 -26.37 -22.92 2.82
N TRP A 875 -25.74 -23.89 3.50
CA TRP A 875 -25.37 -23.72 4.92
C TRP A 875 -24.37 -22.59 5.16
N TRP A 876 -23.49 -22.30 4.20
CA TRP A 876 -22.62 -21.11 4.22
C TRP A 876 -23.38 -19.80 4.07
N GLU A 877 -24.34 -19.75 3.15
CA GLU A 877 -25.24 -18.61 2.92
C GLU A 877 -26.04 -18.26 4.18
N GLU A 878 -26.49 -19.26 4.93
CA GLU A 878 -27.14 -19.11 6.25
C GLU A 878 -26.20 -18.59 7.37
N GLY A 879 -24.90 -18.39 7.09
CA GLY A 879 -23.91 -17.93 8.07
C GLY A 879 -23.26 -19.06 8.89
N ARG A 880 -23.26 -20.30 8.37
CA ARG A 880 -22.72 -21.52 9.02
C ARG A 880 -23.32 -21.84 10.41
N PRO A 881 -24.65 -21.79 10.60
CA PRO A 881 -25.30 -22.01 11.90
C PRO A 881 -25.10 -23.44 12.43
N GLU A 882 -25.12 -23.60 13.75
CA GLU A 882 -24.94 -24.91 14.43
C GLU A 882 -26.24 -25.74 14.46
N THR A 883 -26.87 -25.91 13.29
CA THR A 883 -27.96 -26.86 13.08
C THR A 883 -27.42 -28.30 13.12
N LEU A 884 -28.31 -29.31 13.20
CA LEU A 884 -27.89 -30.71 13.17
C LEU A 884 -27.06 -31.05 11.91
N GLN A 885 -27.41 -30.46 10.76
CA GLN A 885 -26.67 -30.61 9.51
C GLN A 885 -25.38 -29.79 9.51
N GLY A 886 -25.41 -28.56 10.01
CA GLY A 886 -24.21 -27.73 10.15
C GLY A 886 -23.14 -28.36 11.04
N LEU A 887 -23.53 -29.00 12.14
CA LEU A 887 -22.63 -29.77 13.01
C LEU A 887 -22.04 -30.99 12.30
N GLN A 888 -22.80 -31.66 11.42
CA GLN A 888 -22.27 -32.74 10.58
C GLN A 888 -21.24 -32.22 9.57
N PHE A 889 -21.49 -31.08 8.92
CA PHE A 889 -20.51 -30.44 8.05
C PHE A 889 -19.24 -30.01 8.81
N LYS A 890 -19.36 -29.36 9.98
CA LYS A 890 -18.20 -29.01 10.80
C LYS A 890 -17.38 -30.25 11.21
N GLU A 891 -18.02 -31.36 11.57
CA GLU A 891 -17.30 -32.59 11.91
C GLU A 891 -16.58 -33.20 10.69
N GLN A 892 -17.20 -33.19 9.50
CA GLN A 892 -16.57 -33.64 8.26
C GLN A 892 -15.39 -32.74 7.83
N GLU A 893 -15.55 -31.41 7.89
CA GLU A 893 -14.46 -30.45 7.65
C GLU A 893 -13.26 -30.75 8.57
N LYS A 894 -13.54 -30.97 9.87
CA LYS A 894 -12.56 -31.37 10.88
C LYS A 894 -11.87 -32.68 10.54
N ASP A 895 -12.59 -33.71 10.08
CA ASP A 895 -12.00 -35.01 9.73
C ASP A 895 -10.97 -34.89 8.60
N TYR A 896 -11.26 -34.10 7.56
CA TYR A 896 -10.29 -33.78 6.50
C TYR A 896 -9.08 -33.01 7.05
N LEU A 897 -9.33 -31.89 7.72
CA LEU A 897 -8.28 -31.00 8.25
C LEU A 897 -7.35 -31.71 9.25
N THR A 898 -7.92 -32.52 10.15
CA THR A 898 -7.20 -33.30 11.17
C THR A 898 -6.32 -34.35 10.51
N ARG A 899 -6.88 -35.15 9.58
CA ARG A 899 -6.13 -36.19 8.85
C ARG A 899 -4.96 -35.60 8.08
N TRP A 900 -5.15 -34.51 7.33
CA TRP A 900 -4.07 -33.91 6.55
C TRP A 900 -2.95 -33.36 7.42
N ARG A 901 -3.28 -32.74 8.56
CA ARG A 901 -2.29 -32.33 9.58
C ARG A 901 -1.52 -33.54 10.10
N ASP A 902 -2.21 -34.62 10.42
CA ASP A 902 -1.59 -35.82 11.01
C ASP A 902 -0.67 -36.52 9.99
N ILE A 903 -1.03 -36.54 8.71
CA ILE A 903 -0.16 -36.99 7.60
C ILE A 903 1.10 -36.15 7.54
N VAL A 904 0.97 -34.82 7.51
CA VAL A 904 2.13 -33.90 7.47
C VAL A 904 3.03 -34.12 8.67
N HIS A 905 2.48 -34.15 9.89
CA HIS A 905 3.27 -34.40 11.10
C HIS A 905 3.98 -35.75 11.05
N ARG A 906 3.26 -36.83 10.68
CA ARG A 906 3.82 -38.17 10.57
C ARG A 906 5.01 -38.23 9.61
N VAL A 907 4.83 -37.75 8.37
CA VAL A 907 5.88 -37.81 7.32
C VAL A 907 7.07 -36.92 7.67
N VAL A 908 6.85 -35.70 8.16
CA VAL A 908 7.94 -34.82 8.59
C VAL A 908 8.72 -35.44 9.75
N TRP A 909 8.05 -36.06 10.73
CA TRP A 909 8.71 -36.67 11.89
C TRP A 909 9.47 -37.95 11.53
N GLU A 910 8.88 -38.85 10.74
CA GLU A 910 9.55 -40.04 10.20
C GLU A 910 10.83 -39.67 9.43
N TYR A 911 10.76 -38.63 8.60
CA TYR A 911 11.92 -38.08 7.90
C TYR A 911 12.98 -37.52 8.87
N CYS A 912 12.56 -36.70 9.84
CA CYS A 912 13.48 -36.08 10.80
C CYS A 912 14.20 -37.13 11.66
N ASP A 913 13.47 -38.14 12.15
CA ASP A 913 14.04 -39.27 12.90
C ASP A 913 15.11 -40.00 12.07
N ARG A 914 14.80 -40.29 10.79
CA ARG A 914 15.70 -41.00 9.88
C ARG A 914 16.98 -40.20 9.57
N GLN A 915 16.88 -38.88 9.47
CA GLN A 915 18.03 -38.00 9.20
C GLN A 915 18.76 -37.53 10.47
N GLY A 916 18.25 -37.84 11.67
CA GLY A 916 18.81 -37.35 12.94
C GLY A 916 18.61 -35.86 13.18
N ILE A 917 17.53 -35.28 12.65
CA ILE A 917 17.15 -33.87 12.80
C ILE A 917 16.11 -33.74 13.93
N LYS A 918 16.17 -32.67 14.74
CA LYS A 918 15.13 -32.40 15.75
C LYS A 918 13.77 -32.31 15.07
N ARG A 919 12.75 -33.00 15.60
CA ARG A 919 11.40 -32.93 15.04
C ARG A 919 10.85 -31.50 15.17
N PRO A 920 10.30 -30.89 14.09
CA PRO A 920 9.55 -29.65 14.21
C PRO A 920 8.27 -29.90 15.00
N ASN A 921 8.00 -29.10 16.01
CA ASN A 921 6.78 -29.23 16.84
C ASN A 921 5.52 -28.65 16.16
N ARG A 922 5.70 -27.83 15.11
CA ARG A 922 4.64 -27.26 14.27
C ARG A 922 4.96 -27.50 12.81
N CYS A 923 4.04 -28.08 12.05
CA CYS A 923 4.29 -28.47 10.65
C CYS A 923 3.32 -27.87 9.62
N THR A 924 2.25 -27.20 10.05
CA THR A 924 1.11 -26.83 9.21
C THR A 924 0.70 -25.36 9.39
N THR A 925 0.44 -24.69 8.28
CA THR A 925 0.11 -23.25 8.20
C THR A 925 -0.88 -23.04 7.05
N VAL A 926 -1.43 -21.83 6.87
CA VAL A 926 -2.08 -21.47 5.60
C VAL A 926 -1.57 -20.12 5.12
N GLN A 927 -1.08 -20.09 3.88
CA GLN A 927 -0.70 -18.89 3.12
C GLN A 927 -1.67 -18.75 1.93
N PRO A 928 -2.38 -17.61 1.76
CA PRO A 928 -3.18 -17.35 0.57
C PRO A 928 -2.28 -16.97 -0.61
N SER A 929 -1.67 -17.96 -1.26
CA SER A 929 -0.68 -17.72 -2.31
C SER A 929 -1.29 -17.31 -3.65
N GLY A 930 -1.64 -16.02 -3.78
CA GLY A 930 -2.30 -15.43 -4.95
C GLY A 930 -1.56 -15.52 -6.30
N THR A 931 -0.34 -16.06 -6.36
CA THR A 931 0.36 -16.37 -7.62
C THR A 931 0.47 -17.87 -7.89
N LYS A 932 0.85 -18.71 -6.91
CA LYS A 932 0.90 -20.17 -7.13
C LYS A 932 -0.50 -20.76 -7.39
N SER A 933 -1.54 -20.31 -6.67
CA SER A 933 -2.90 -20.86 -6.83
C SER A 933 -3.44 -20.71 -8.26
N LEU A 934 -2.92 -19.76 -9.04
CA LEU A 934 -3.30 -19.50 -10.43
C LEU A 934 -2.82 -20.58 -11.41
N LEU A 935 -1.79 -21.37 -11.04
CA LEU A 935 -1.31 -22.49 -11.84
C LEU A 935 -2.36 -23.63 -11.94
N THR A 936 -3.33 -23.67 -11.02
CA THR A 936 -4.45 -24.62 -11.04
C THR A 936 -5.83 -23.93 -10.97
N SER A 937 -5.87 -22.59 -10.99
CA SER A 937 -7.08 -21.78 -10.73
C SER A 937 -7.81 -22.12 -9.42
N ALA A 938 -7.04 -22.37 -8.36
CA ALA A 938 -7.56 -22.58 -7.01
C ALA A 938 -7.87 -21.25 -6.30
N SER A 939 -8.92 -21.26 -5.46
CA SER A 939 -9.14 -20.20 -4.46
C SER A 939 -7.92 -20.08 -3.50
N PRO A 940 -7.53 -18.86 -3.09
CA PRO A 940 -6.27 -18.65 -2.40
C PRO A 940 -6.33 -19.06 -0.92
N GLY A 941 -5.58 -20.10 -0.54
CA GLY A 941 -5.59 -20.63 0.82
C GLY A 941 -6.91 -21.31 1.16
N TRP A 942 -7.57 -20.80 2.20
CA TRP A 942 -8.93 -21.21 2.60
C TRP A 942 -10.04 -20.30 2.06
N HIS A 943 -9.72 -19.10 1.56
CA HIS A 943 -10.71 -18.05 1.27
C HIS A 943 -11.74 -18.52 0.20
N PRO A 944 -13.02 -18.13 0.31
CA PRO A 944 -13.99 -18.32 -0.77
C PRO A 944 -13.55 -17.55 -2.03
N PRO A 945 -13.86 -18.04 -3.24
CA PRO A 945 -13.67 -17.27 -4.46
C PRO A 945 -14.61 -16.06 -4.52
N LYS A 946 -14.26 -15.06 -5.33
CA LYS A 946 -15.02 -13.80 -5.44
C LYS A 946 -16.34 -13.91 -6.20
N ALA A 947 -16.41 -14.85 -7.15
CA ALA A 947 -17.59 -15.21 -7.93
C ALA A 947 -17.40 -16.63 -8.52
N GLN A 948 -18.47 -17.32 -8.93
CA GLN A 948 -18.35 -18.61 -9.63
C GLN A 948 -17.64 -18.46 -11.00
N ARG A 949 -17.88 -17.36 -11.72
CA ARG A 949 -17.29 -17.07 -13.04
C ARG A 949 -16.89 -15.61 -13.10
N PHE A 950 -15.72 -15.31 -13.66
CA PHE A 950 -15.19 -13.96 -13.72
C PHE A 950 -14.16 -13.74 -14.83
N ILE A 951 -14.00 -12.51 -15.30
CA ILE A 951 -12.82 -12.10 -16.08
C ILE A 951 -11.67 -11.85 -15.11
N ARG A 952 -10.55 -12.54 -15.29
CA ARG A 952 -9.28 -12.21 -14.63
C ARG A 952 -8.39 -11.37 -15.52
N ARG A 953 -7.88 -10.26 -15.00
CA ARG A 953 -6.92 -9.40 -15.71
C ARG A 953 -5.52 -9.53 -15.12
N ILE A 954 -4.48 -9.57 -15.95
CA ILE A 954 -3.06 -9.71 -15.53
C ILE A 954 -2.23 -8.60 -16.18
N THR A 955 -1.54 -7.79 -15.38
CA THR A 955 -0.70 -6.69 -15.88
C THR A 955 0.67 -7.18 -16.37
N PHE A 956 1.06 -6.76 -17.57
CA PHE A 956 2.38 -6.93 -18.16
C PHE A 956 2.89 -5.58 -18.69
N ARG A 957 4.20 -5.43 -18.88
CA ARG A 957 4.71 -4.32 -19.70
C ARG A 957 4.23 -4.47 -21.14
N LYS A 958 3.99 -3.36 -21.84
CA LYS A 958 3.67 -3.40 -23.28
C LYS A 958 4.79 -4.13 -24.04
N ASN A 959 4.38 -4.99 -24.98
CA ASN A 959 5.27 -5.86 -25.75
C ASN A 959 6.13 -6.84 -24.92
N ASP A 960 5.77 -7.13 -23.67
CA ASP A 960 6.38 -8.24 -22.93
C ASP A 960 6.20 -9.57 -23.73
N PRO A 961 7.24 -10.39 -23.90
CA PRO A 961 7.15 -11.65 -24.64
C PRO A 961 6.00 -12.58 -24.21
N VAL A 962 5.67 -12.59 -22.92
CA VAL A 962 4.58 -13.42 -22.36
C VAL A 962 3.21 -12.84 -22.71
N ALA A 963 3.06 -11.52 -22.74
CA ALA A 963 1.82 -10.88 -23.16
C ALA A 963 1.58 -11.00 -24.68
N LEU A 964 2.64 -10.92 -25.48
CA LEU A 964 2.60 -11.23 -26.92
C LEU A 964 2.21 -12.69 -27.19
N ALA A 965 2.68 -13.64 -26.36
CA ALA A 965 2.24 -15.02 -26.41
C ALA A 965 0.74 -15.19 -26.08
N CYS A 966 0.21 -14.42 -25.11
CA CYS A 966 -1.22 -14.43 -24.76
C CYS A 966 -2.13 -14.03 -25.93
N LEU A 967 -1.72 -13.02 -26.71
CA LEU A 967 -2.43 -12.59 -27.93
C LEU A 967 -2.49 -13.69 -28.99
N ASP A 968 -1.37 -14.39 -29.22
CA ASP A 968 -1.33 -15.53 -30.14
C ASP A 968 -2.15 -16.73 -29.64
N TYR A 969 -2.32 -16.86 -28.32
CA TYR A 969 -3.17 -17.87 -27.67
C TYR A 969 -4.68 -17.55 -27.68
N GLY A 970 -5.06 -16.37 -28.16
CA GLY A 970 -6.45 -15.91 -28.33
C GLY A 970 -7.02 -15.07 -27.19
N TYR A 971 -6.25 -14.82 -26.11
CA TYR A 971 -6.67 -13.90 -25.04
C TYR A 971 -6.74 -12.47 -25.55
N ASN A 972 -7.69 -11.70 -25.01
CA ASN A 972 -7.75 -10.27 -25.29
C ASN A 972 -6.68 -9.55 -24.46
N VAL A 973 -6.25 -8.38 -24.93
CA VAL A 973 -5.50 -7.43 -24.11
C VAL A 973 -6.21 -6.09 -24.15
N THR A 974 -6.29 -5.43 -23.00
CA THR A 974 -6.81 -4.08 -22.86
C THR A 974 -5.73 -3.20 -22.25
N PRO A 975 -5.67 -1.89 -22.57
CA PRO A 975 -4.80 -0.96 -21.85
C PRO A 975 -5.05 -1.05 -20.35
N SER A 976 -4.00 -0.92 -19.56
CA SER A 976 -4.14 -0.87 -18.11
C SER A 976 -4.87 0.41 -17.69
N GLN A 977 -5.49 0.46 -16.51
CA GLN A 977 -6.26 1.65 -16.09
C GLN A 977 -5.44 2.96 -16.21
N SER A 978 -4.13 2.87 -15.97
CA SER A 978 -3.23 4.02 -15.95
C SER A 978 -2.97 4.62 -17.33
N ASP A 979 -3.16 3.83 -18.37
CA ASP A 979 -2.98 4.26 -19.75
C ASP A 979 -4.24 5.03 -20.22
N LYS A 980 -4.10 6.36 -20.41
CA LYS A 980 -5.20 7.28 -20.79
C LYS A 980 -5.01 7.99 -22.14
N ASP A 981 -6.13 8.46 -22.69
CA ASP A 981 -6.19 9.22 -23.95
C ASP A 981 -6.08 10.74 -23.74
N GLU A 982 -5.72 11.49 -24.79
CA GLU A 982 -5.56 12.95 -24.73
C GLU A 982 -6.87 13.72 -24.47
N ASN A 983 -8.03 13.09 -24.56
CA ASN A 983 -9.34 13.64 -24.19
C ASN A 983 -9.78 13.24 -22.75
N GLY A 984 -9.06 12.34 -22.08
CA GLY A 984 -9.29 11.94 -20.68
C GLY A 984 -9.94 10.58 -20.44
N HIS A 985 -10.22 9.79 -21.48
CA HIS A 985 -10.75 8.42 -21.34
C HIS A 985 -9.66 7.45 -20.84
N LEU A 986 -10.06 6.27 -20.36
CA LEU A 986 -9.20 5.09 -20.41
C LEU A 986 -8.86 4.81 -21.88
N LEU A 987 -7.61 4.41 -22.18
CA LEU A 987 -7.33 3.89 -23.51
C LEU A 987 -8.17 2.63 -23.75
N ASN A 988 -8.69 2.52 -24.97
CA ASN A 988 -9.45 1.35 -25.45
C ASN A 988 -8.69 0.56 -26.53
N ASP A 989 -7.61 1.13 -27.09
CA ASP A 989 -6.71 0.44 -28.03
C ASP A 989 -5.34 0.17 -27.35
N PRO A 990 -4.98 -1.10 -27.10
CA PRO A 990 -3.70 -1.49 -26.48
C PRO A 990 -2.48 -1.28 -27.37
N PHE A 991 -2.63 -1.07 -28.67
CA PHE A 991 -1.50 -0.98 -29.59
C PHE A 991 -0.92 0.45 -29.71
N LEU A 992 -1.64 1.47 -29.24
CA LEU A 992 -1.22 2.89 -29.21
C LEU A 992 0.12 3.12 -28.49
N GLU A 993 0.98 4.00 -29.02
CA GLU A 993 2.32 4.27 -28.48
C GLU A 993 2.32 4.71 -27.01
N ALA A 994 1.31 5.47 -26.60
CA ALA A 994 1.14 5.95 -25.22
C ALA A 994 0.81 4.85 -24.19
N CYS A 995 0.40 3.65 -24.62
CA CYS A 995 0.17 2.53 -23.71
C CYS A 995 1.51 2.00 -23.18
N SER A 996 1.66 1.96 -21.86
CA SER A 996 2.85 1.49 -21.14
C SER A 996 2.73 0.02 -20.70
N GLU A 997 1.51 -0.42 -20.38
CA GLU A 997 1.22 -1.73 -19.80
C GLU A 997 -0.07 -2.35 -20.40
N TRP A 998 -0.12 -3.68 -20.42
CA TRP A 998 -1.28 -4.44 -20.91
C TRP A 998 -1.91 -5.25 -19.79
N LEU A 999 -3.21 -5.11 -19.62
CA LEU A 999 -4.04 -6.06 -18.88
C LEU A 999 -4.47 -7.17 -19.86
N VAL A 1000 -3.86 -8.35 -19.75
CA VAL A 1000 -4.32 -9.55 -20.47
C VAL A 1000 -5.63 -10.01 -19.81
N GLU A 1001 -6.70 -10.13 -20.58
CA GLU A 1001 -8.03 -10.54 -20.10
C GLU A 1001 -8.25 -12.03 -20.34
N ILE A 1002 -8.50 -12.75 -19.25
CA ILE A 1002 -8.58 -14.21 -19.21
C ILE A 1002 -9.91 -14.59 -18.54
N PRO A 1003 -10.89 -15.15 -19.27
CA PRO A 1003 -12.12 -15.67 -18.67
C PRO A 1003 -11.81 -16.87 -17.77
N VAL A 1004 -12.33 -16.89 -16.55
CA VAL A 1004 -12.12 -17.93 -15.53
C VAL A 1004 -13.46 -18.39 -14.96
N ALA A 1005 -13.57 -19.70 -14.71
CA ALA A 1005 -14.64 -20.28 -13.90
C ALA A 1005 -14.02 -21.10 -12.76
N VAL A 1006 -14.64 -21.10 -11.58
CA VAL A 1006 -14.22 -21.96 -10.48
C VAL A 1006 -14.57 -23.43 -10.81
N PRO A 1007 -13.82 -24.44 -10.31
CA PRO A 1007 -13.97 -25.83 -10.77
C PRO A 1007 -15.36 -26.45 -10.55
N TRP A 1008 -16.15 -25.88 -9.63
CA TRP A 1008 -17.47 -26.34 -9.23
C TRP A 1008 -18.62 -25.45 -9.73
N ALA A 1009 -18.34 -24.44 -10.57
CA ALA A 1009 -19.32 -23.45 -11.02
C ALA A 1009 -20.59 -24.06 -11.66
N ASP A 1010 -20.44 -25.20 -12.34
CA ASP A 1010 -21.52 -25.88 -13.06
C ASP A 1010 -22.21 -27.01 -12.26
N LEU A 1011 -21.98 -27.11 -10.94
CA LEU A 1011 -22.72 -28.05 -10.10
C LEU A 1011 -24.22 -27.67 -10.06
N PRO A 1012 -25.16 -28.62 -10.20
CA PRO A 1012 -26.59 -28.32 -10.15
C PRO A 1012 -27.00 -27.64 -8.84
N GLY A 1013 -27.56 -26.44 -8.95
CA GLY A 1013 -27.94 -25.59 -7.82
C GLY A 1013 -26.85 -24.63 -7.32
N ALA A 1014 -25.63 -24.67 -7.86
CA ALA A 1014 -24.55 -23.75 -7.45
C ALA A 1014 -24.78 -22.31 -7.96
N ASP A 1015 -25.42 -22.16 -9.12
CA ASP A 1015 -25.85 -20.87 -9.68
C ASP A 1015 -27.05 -20.25 -8.93
N GLU A 1016 -27.67 -20.96 -7.97
CA GLU A 1016 -28.76 -20.45 -7.12
C GLU A 1016 -28.26 -19.69 -5.87
N ILE A 1017 -26.96 -19.77 -5.57
CA ILE A 1017 -26.36 -19.34 -4.29
C ILE A 1017 -25.41 -18.17 -4.54
N ASP A 1018 -25.63 -17.05 -3.85
CA ASP A 1018 -24.82 -15.85 -4.02
C ASP A 1018 -23.66 -15.81 -3.03
N ILE A 1019 -22.49 -16.31 -3.47
CA ILE A 1019 -21.27 -16.35 -2.66
C ILE A 1019 -20.68 -14.96 -2.33
N SER A 1020 -21.17 -13.87 -2.96
CA SER A 1020 -20.82 -12.51 -2.56
C SER A 1020 -21.43 -12.15 -1.19
N GLN A 1021 -22.57 -12.76 -0.84
CA GLN A 1021 -23.33 -12.45 0.38
C GLN A 1021 -22.83 -13.18 1.64
N PHE A 1022 -21.79 -14.02 1.54
CA PHE A 1022 -21.19 -14.65 2.71
C PHE A 1022 -20.67 -13.62 3.73
N SER A 1023 -21.04 -13.83 5.00
CA SER A 1023 -20.73 -12.93 6.11
C SER A 1023 -19.29 -13.05 6.61
N ALA A 1024 -18.83 -12.00 7.29
CA ALA A 1024 -17.55 -11.96 7.99
C ALA A 1024 -17.49 -13.01 9.12
N LEU A 1025 -18.61 -13.24 9.79
CA LEU A 1025 -18.72 -14.25 10.85
C LEU A 1025 -18.60 -15.67 10.28
N ALA A 1026 -19.14 -15.95 9.09
CA ALA A 1026 -18.95 -17.23 8.42
C ALA A 1026 -17.50 -17.45 7.98
N GLN A 1027 -16.85 -16.42 7.43
CA GLN A 1027 -15.41 -16.45 7.11
C GLN A 1027 -14.55 -16.66 8.37
N MET A 1028 -14.89 -15.99 9.47
CA MET A 1028 -14.22 -16.17 10.76
C MET A 1028 -14.41 -17.59 11.31
N ASP A 1029 -15.65 -18.13 11.34
CA ASP A 1029 -15.91 -19.50 11.79
C ASP A 1029 -15.10 -20.53 10.98
N PHE A 1030 -15.11 -20.42 9.65
CA PHE A 1030 -14.38 -21.36 8.80
C PHE A 1030 -12.86 -21.23 8.93
N SER A 1031 -12.33 -20.00 8.99
CA SER A 1031 -10.90 -19.80 9.24
C SER A 1031 -10.48 -20.29 10.63
N LEU A 1032 -11.33 -20.16 11.66
CA LEU A 1032 -11.09 -20.72 12.99
C LEU A 1032 -11.18 -22.25 13.00
N GLN A 1033 -12.06 -22.85 12.19
CA GLN A 1033 -12.12 -24.29 11.97
C GLN A 1033 -10.79 -24.80 11.37
N VAL A 1034 -10.26 -24.12 10.36
CA VAL A 1034 -8.92 -24.37 9.80
C VAL A 1034 -7.81 -24.16 10.84
N GLN A 1035 -7.87 -23.06 11.59
CA GLN A 1035 -6.93 -22.67 12.65
C GLN A 1035 -6.89 -23.66 13.84
N ARG A 1036 -7.97 -24.42 14.04
CA ARG A 1036 -8.14 -25.39 15.13
C ARG A 1036 -7.74 -26.81 14.71
N TRP A 1037 -8.15 -27.26 13.52
CA TRP A 1037 -8.03 -28.67 13.14
C TRP A 1037 -6.83 -28.96 12.24
N TYR A 1038 -6.45 -28.05 11.34
CA TYR A 1038 -5.28 -28.23 10.48
C TYR A 1038 -4.03 -27.51 11.01
N VAL A 1039 -4.16 -26.23 11.34
CA VAL A 1039 -3.00 -25.32 11.51
C VAL A 1039 -2.36 -25.42 12.89
N THR A 1040 -1.04 -25.61 12.91
CA THR A 1040 -0.19 -25.58 14.12
C THR A 1040 0.59 -24.27 14.28
N HIS A 1041 0.78 -23.49 13.20
CA HIS A 1041 1.24 -22.09 13.25
C HIS A 1041 0.02 -21.12 13.27
N ASN A 1042 0.02 -20.08 12.42
CA ASN A 1042 -1.13 -19.19 12.16
C ASN A 1042 -1.76 -19.50 10.79
N THR A 1043 -3.05 -19.23 10.59
CA THR A 1043 -3.62 -19.07 9.25
C THR A 1043 -3.55 -17.61 8.83
N SER A 1044 -2.79 -17.30 7.78
CA SER A 1044 -2.88 -15.98 7.14
C SER A 1044 -4.30 -15.83 6.57
N SER A 1045 -5.02 -14.85 7.10
CA SER A 1045 -6.47 -14.72 6.96
C SER A 1045 -6.83 -13.26 6.77
N THR A 1046 -7.54 -12.99 5.68
CA THR A 1046 -8.24 -11.74 5.43
C THR A 1046 -9.73 -12.02 5.59
N TRP A 1047 -10.36 -11.38 6.57
CA TRP A 1047 -11.81 -11.43 6.75
C TRP A 1047 -12.40 -10.17 6.14
N GLU A 1048 -13.31 -10.37 5.21
CA GLU A 1048 -13.99 -9.29 4.52
C GLU A 1048 -15.33 -9.05 5.17
N LEU A 1049 -15.58 -7.83 5.62
CA LEU A 1049 -16.78 -7.47 6.36
C LEU A 1049 -17.43 -6.20 5.81
N ARG A 1050 -18.73 -6.07 6.08
CA ARG A 1050 -19.55 -4.87 5.85
C ARG A 1050 -19.60 -4.00 7.10
N SER A 1051 -20.04 -2.77 6.93
CA SER A 1051 -20.14 -1.76 8.01
C SER A 1051 -20.88 -2.26 9.26
N HIS A 1052 -22.03 -2.90 9.09
CA HIS A 1052 -22.86 -3.45 10.16
C HIS A 1052 -22.27 -4.71 10.83
N GLU A 1053 -21.26 -5.34 10.23
CA GLU A 1053 -20.61 -6.56 10.76
C GLU A 1053 -19.44 -6.25 11.71
N VAL A 1054 -19.05 -4.98 11.85
CA VAL A 1054 -17.89 -4.52 12.65
C VAL A 1054 -17.98 -4.88 14.12
N GLU A 1055 -19.04 -4.45 14.81
CA GLU A 1055 -19.22 -4.74 16.23
C GLU A 1055 -19.50 -6.23 16.49
N PRO A 1056 -20.32 -6.94 15.69
CA PRO A 1056 -20.42 -8.40 15.74
C PRO A 1056 -19.07 -9.12 15.61
N LEU A 1057 -18.21 -8.71 14.66
CA LEU A 1057 -16.90 -9.32 14.47
C LEU A 1057 -15.94 -8.99 15.62
N ALA A 1058 -15.94 -7.75 16.12
CA ALA A 1058 -15.15 -7.33 17.27
C ALA A 1058 -15.50 -8.12 18.53
N GLN A 1059 -16.81 -8.23 18.81
CA GLN A 1059 -17.35 -9.04 19.89
C GLN A 1059 -16.92 -10.50 19.74
N ARG A 1060 -17.01 -11.06 18.54
CA ARG A 1060 -16.62 -12.45 18.26
C ARG A 1060 -15.11 -12.70 18.40
N ILE A 1061 -14.26 -11.73 18.04
CA ILE A 1061 -12.80 -11.75 18.27
C ILE A 1061 -12.48 -11.69 19.76
N TYR A 1062 -13.11 -10.76 20.48
CA TYR A 1062 -13.00 -10.68 21.93
C TYR A 1062 -13.37 -12.02 22.59
N GLU A 1063 -14.53 -12.59 22.24
CA GLU A 1063 -14.95 -13.91 22.72
C GLU A 1063 -13.94 -15.01 22.37
N ALA A 1064 -13.43 -15.06 21.14
CA ALA A 1064 -12.44 -16.05 20.73
C ALA A 1064 -11.14 -15.98 21.56
N ILE A 1065 -10.71 -14.77 21.93
CA ILE A 1065 -9.55 -14.51 22.79
C ILE A 1065 -9.85 -14.87 24.25
N GLN A 1066 -11.01 -14.48 24.79
CA GLN A 1066 -11.40 -14.77 26.17
C GLN A 1066 -11.57 -16.28 26.41
N ASN A 1067 -12.15 -17.00 25.44
CA ASN A 1067 -12.47 -18.43 25.52
C ASN A 1067 -11.31 -19.37 25.11
N ASP A 1068 -10.16 -18.82 24.71
CA ASP A 1068 -8.95 -19.52 24.22
C ASP A 1068 -9.16 -20.34 22.93
N GLU A 1069 -10.09 -19.89 22.07
CA GLU A 1069 -10.63 -20.64 20.92
C GLU A 1069 -9.66 -20.85 19.76
N GLY A 1070 -8.52 -20.13 19.76
CA GLY A 1070 -7.46 -20.31 18.78
C GLY A 1070 -7.02 -19.05 18.03
N TYR A 1071 -7.58 -17.87 18.32
CA TYR A 1071 -7.27 -16.61 17.65
C TYR A 1071 -5.86 -16.11 17.96
N ILE A 1072 -5.06 -15.92 16.91
CA ILE A 1072 -3.74 -15.26 17.01
C ILE A 1072 -3.82 -13.83 16.48
N SER A 1073 -4.26 -13.69 15.22
CA SER A 1073 -4.23 -12.44 14.44
C SER A 1073 -4.87 -12.66 13.04
N ALA A 1074 -5.68 -11.72 12.54
CA ALA A 1074 -6.22 -11.75 11.17
C ALA A 1074 -6.47 -10.33 10.65
N ALA A 1075 -6.27 -10.10 9.34
CA ALA A 1075 -6.52 -8.83 8.68
C ALA A 1075 -8.02 -8.63 8.40
N LEU A 1076 -8.59 -7.47 8.70
CA LEU A 1076 -10.05 -7.23 8.73
C LEU A 1076 -10.45 -6.11 7.77
N LEU A 1077 -10.83 -6.46 6.54
CA LEU A 1077 -10.86 -5.57 5.38
C LEU A 1077 -12.28 -5.55 4.74
N ALA A 1078 -12.52 -4.81 3.66
CA ALA A 1078 -13.88 -4.65 3.13
C ALA A 1078 -14.39 -5.83 2.27
N ARG A 1079 -15.69 -6.11 2.39
CA ARG A 1079 -16.49 -6.81 1.37
C ARG A 1079 -16.51 -6.00 0.06
N PHE A 1080 -17.08 -6.61 -0.99
CA PHE A 1080 -16.92 -6.14 -2.39
C PHE A 1080 -18.08 -5.26 -2.87
N ASP A 1081 -19.09 -5.07 -2.01
CA ASP A 1081 -20.48 -5.01 -2.49
C ASP A 1081 -21.48 -4.27 -1.57
N ASP A 1082 -21.05 -3.62 -0.49
CA ASP A 1082 -21.86 -2.72 0.38
C ASP A 1082 -22.27 -1.40 -0.38
N HIS A 1083 -22.40 -1.47 -1.72
CA HIS A 1083 -22.01 -0.45 -2.72
C HIS A 1083 -22.72 -0.60 -4.10
N GLN A 1084 -22.03 -0.31 -5.23
CA GLN A 1084 -22.53 -0.32 -6.63
C GLN A 1084 -21.44 -0.75 -7.65
N SER A 1085 -21.70 -1.64 -8.62
CA SER A 1085 -20.67 -2.25 -9.47
C SER A 1085 -19.96 -1.32 -10.49
N PHE A 1086 -18.63 -1.38 -10.54
CA PHE A 1086 -17.67 -0.59 -11.35
C PHE A 1086 -17.34 -1.22 -12.73
N PRO A 1087 -16.97 -0.44 -13.78
CA PRO A 1087 -16.99 -0.87 -15.19
C PRO A 1087 -15.75 -1.59 -15.78
N ARG A 1088 -14.70 -1.90 -15.01
CA ARG A 1088 -13.58 -2.80 -15.41
C ARG A 1088 -12.94 -3.47 -14.19
N LEU A 1089 -13.14 -4.77 -13.93
CA LEU A 1089 -12.57 -5.47 -12.76
C LEU A 1089 -11.60 -6.63 -13.11
N PRO A 1090 -10.53 -6.93 -12.34
CA PRO A 1090 -9.61 -8.03 -12.59
C PRO A 1090 -10.02 -9.32 -11.84
N PHE A 1091 -11.11 -9.24 -11.08
CA PHE A 1091 -12.09 -10.30 -10.91
C PHE A 1091 -13.44 -9.65 -11.22
N GLU A 1092 -13.81 -9.60 -12.50
CA GLU A 1092 -15.13 -9.09 -12.93
C GLU A 1092 -16.14 -10.23 -12.91
N PRO A 1093 -17.10 -10.28 -11.97
CA PRO A 1093 -18.11 -11.33 -11.98
C PRO A 1093 -18.89 -11.30 -13.28
N VAL A 1094 -19.06 -12.45 -13.93
CA VAL A 1094 -19.87 -12.59 -15.15
C VAL A 1094 -20.86 -13.73 -15.01
N ASP A 1095 -22.00 -13.62 -15.68
CA ASP A 1095 -22.93 -14.73 -15.77
C ASP A 1095 -22.38 -15.86 -16.67
N LYS A 1096 -23.07 -17.01 -16.62
CA LYS A 1096 -22.69 -18.20 -17.38
C LYS A 1096 -22.68 -17.99 -18.89
N LEU A 1097 -23.68 -17.29 -19.42
CA LEU A 1097 -23.83 -17.05 -20.86
C LEU A 1097 -22.69 -16.18 -21.40
N THR A 1098 -22.33 -15.15 -20.64
CA THR A 1098 -21.22 -14.22 -20.91
C THR A 1098 -19.88 -14.96 -20.86
N TYR A 1099 -19.66 -15.81 -19.85
CA TYR A 1099 -18.46 -16.67 -19.77
C TYR A 1099 -18.34 -17.61 -20.98
N GLU A 1100 -19.43 -18.27 -21.37
CA GLU A 1100 -19.47 -19.18 -22.53
C GLU A 1100 -19.14 -18.44 -23.84
N GLN A 1101 -19.69 -17.24 -24.05
CA GLN A 1101 -19.38 -16.39 -25.21
C GLN A 1101 -17.90 -15.96 -25.23
N LEU A 1102 -17.37 -15.49 -24.09
CA LEU A 1102 -15.96 -15.05 -23.99
C LEU A 1102 -14.98 -16.20 -24.28
N MET A 1103 -15.31 -17.42 -23.84
CA MET A 1103 -14.52 -18.62 -24.14
C MET A 1103 -14.58 -19.01 -25.62
N GLN A 1104 -15.74 -18.90 -26.27
CA GLN A 1104 -15.87 -19.10 -27.71
C GLN A 1104 -15.05 -18.07 -28.49
N ASP A 1105 -15.08 -16.80 -28.09
CA ASP A 1105 -14.30 -15.72 -28.70
C ASP A 1105 -12.78 -15.94 -28.59
N VAL A 1106 -12.31 -16.49 -27.46
CA VAL A 1106 -10.88 -16.89 -27.31
C VAL A 1106 -10.52 -17.99 -28.31
N GLN A 1107 -11.38 -18.99 -28.52
CA GLN A 1107 -11.14 -20.05 -29.51
C GLN A 1107 -11.10 -19.49 -30.94
N VAL A 1108 -11.98 -18.54 -31.28
CA VAL A 1108 -12.02 -17.90 -32.62
C VAL A 1108 -10.76 -17.08 -32.89
N ARG A 1109 -10.17 -16.43 -31.88
CA ARG A 1109 -8.93 -15.64 -32.02
C ARG A 1109 -7.64 -16.47 -31.97
N ARG A 1110 -7.69 -17.70 -31.44
CA ARG A 1110 -6.50 -18.52 -31.16
C ARG A 1110 -5.75 -18.87 -32.45
N LYS A 1111 -4.45 -18.58 -32.48
CA LYS A 1111 -3.56 -18.89 -33.62
C LYS A 1111 -2.69 -20.13 -33.38
N THR A 1112 -2.57 -20.57 -32.12
CA THR A 1112 -1.78 -21.73 -31.70
C THR A 1112 -2.34 -22.31 -30.41
N GLU A 1113 -2.36 -23.65 -30.31
CA GLU A 1113 -2.69 -24.39 -29.09
C GLU A 1113 -1.49 -24.52 -28.13
N ASP A 1114 -0.27 -24.23 -28.62
CA ASP A 1114 0.97 -24.24 -27.84
C ASP A 1114 1.40 -22.80 -27.48
N PHE A 1115 1.33 -22.49 -26.18
CA PHE A 1115 1.75 -21.21 -25.62
C PHE A 1115 3.28 -21.03 -25.61
N ARG A 1116 4.05 -22.11 -25.40
CA ARG A 1116 5.51 -22.08 -25.42
C ARG A 1116 6.01 -21.76 -26.83
N ALA A 1117 5.42 -22.38 -27.85
CA ALA A 1117 5.70 -22.06 -29.25
C ALA A 1117 5.32 -20.61 -29.62
N ALA A 1118 4.29 -20.02 -29.00
CA ALA A 1118 4.00 -18.59 -29.13
C ALA A 1118 5.11 -17.74 -28.50
N LEU A 1119 5.45 -18.00 -27.23
CA LEU A 1119 6.47 -17.27 -26.47
C LEU A 1119 7.86 -17.31 -27.12
N SER A 1120 8.27 -18.46 -27.67
CA SER A 1120 9.56 -18.62 -28.34
C SER A 1120 9.76 -17.71 -29.56
N LYS A 1121 8.68 -17.18 -30.16
CA LYS A 1121 8.78 -16.17 -31.23
C LYS A 1121 9.29 -14.82 -30.69
N TYR A 1122 8.90 -14.47 -29.46
CA TYR A 1122 8.99 -13.12 -28.90
C TYR A 1122 10.07 -12.96 -27.82
N ASP A 1123 10.42 -14.02 -27.07
CA ASP A 1123 11.51 -13.99 -26.07
C ASP A 1123 12.90 -13.90 -26.74
N SER A 1124 12.95 -13.82 -28.07
CA SER A 1124 14.12 -13.84 -28.96
C SER A 1124 15.11 -12.66 -28.84
N GLY A 1125 14.97 -11.80 -27.82
CA GLY A 1125 15.92 -10.74 -27.45
C GLY A 1125 17.07 -11.20 -26.56
N GLU A 1126 17.45 -10.38 -25.57
CA GLU A 1126 18.60 -10.59 -24.68
C GLU A 1126 18.22 -11.01 -23.24
N LEU A 1127 19.21 -11.17 -22.35
CA LEU A 1127 19.07 -11.60 -20.95
C LEU A 1127 18.48 -10.50 -20.04
N ILE A 1128 17.18 -10.20 -20.21
CA ILE A 1128 16.40 -9.40 -19.26
C ILE A 1128 15.44 -10.34 -18.52
N GLU A 1129 15.86 -10.81 -17.35
CA GLU A 1129 14.99 -11.51 -16.41
C GLU A 1129 14.57 -10.59 -15.27
N ALA A 1130 13.29 -10.58 -14.91
CA ALA A 1130 12.89 -10.24 -13.56
C ALA A 1130 12.80 -11.54 -12.75
N GLY A 1131 13.24 -11.52 -11.49
CA GLY A 1131 12.95 -12.61 -10.56
C GLY A 1131 11.43 -12.78 -10.33
N PRO A 1132 11.00 -13.82 -9.58
CA PRO A 1132 9.61 -14.27 -9.53
C PRO A 1132 8.70 -13.16 -9.02
N SER A 1133 8.06 -12.52 -9.99
CA SER A 1133 7.17 -11.38 -9.85
C SER A 1133 5.77 -11.93 -9.89
N GLY A 1134 4.98 -11.64 -8.85
CA GLY A 1134 3.62 -12.14 -8.75
C GLY A 1134 2.77 -11.76 -9.95
N CYS A 1135 1.68 -12.48 -10.14
CA CYS A 1135 0.64 -12.07 -11.06
C CYS A 1135 0.00 -10.77 -10.56
N ASP A 1136 0.47 -9.61 -11.05
CA ASP A 1136 -0.11 -8.31 -10.72
C ASP A 1136 -1.50 -8.16 -11.37
N SER A 1137 -2.53 -8.75 -10.73
CA SER A 1137 -3.91 -8.68 -11.22
C SER A 1137 -4.64 -7.43 -10.76
N ASP A 1138 -4.34 -6.92 -9.56
CA ASP A 1138 -5.41 -6.29 -8.77
C ASP A 1138 -5.70 -4.81 -9.15
N LYS A 1139 -5.13 -4.33 -10.27
CA LYS A 1139 -5.07 -2.93 -10.79
C LYS A 1139 -6.42 -2.25 -11.08
N CYS A 1140 -7.54 -2.89 -10.74
CA CYS A 1140 -8.88 -2.60 -11.28
C CYS A 1140 -10.05 -3.03 -10.34
N MET A 1141 -9.86 -3.45 -9.08
CA MET A 1141 -10.83 -4.32 -8.36
C MET A 1141 -11.73 -3.75 -7.23
N LEU A 1142 -12.75 -2.87 -7.39
CA LEU A 1142 -13.86 -2.70 -6.38
C LEU A 1142 -15.01 -1.74 -6.86
N PRO A 1143 -16.09 -1.47 -6.09
CA PRO A 1143 -17.32 -0.76 -6.53
C PRO A 1143 -17.30 0.79 -6.36
N GLU A 1144 -18.41 1.49 -6.65
CA GLU A 1144 -18.44 2.94 -6.94
C GLU A 1144 -19.02 3.88 -5.87
N GLN A 1145 -19.94 3.44 -4.99
CA GLN A 1145 -20.75 4.36 -4.14
C GLN A 1145 -20.94 3.89 -2.67
N GLN A 1146 -21.29 4.85 -1.79
CA GLN A 1146 -21.17 4.74 -0.33
C GLN A 1146 -22.26 3.86 0.34
N PRO A 1147 -21.95 3.13 1.44
CA PRO A 1147 -22.93 2.35 2.21
C PRO A 1147 -23.95 3.17 2.99
N THR A 1148 -24.95 2.48 3.53
CA THR A 1148 -25.68 2.92 4.73
C THR A 1148 -24.96 2.53 6.03
N SER A 1149 -25.27 3.25 7.11
CA SER A 1149 -25.14 2.79 8.49
C SER A 1149 -25.96 1.53 8.79
#